data_AF-A0A7C7A5V2-F1
#
_entry.id   AF-A0A7C7A5V2-F1
#
_cell.length_a   1.000
_cell.length_b   1.000
_cell.length_c   1.000
_cell.angle_alpha   90.00
_cell.angle_beta   90.00
_cell.angle_gamma   90.00
#
_symmetry.space_group_name_H-M   'P 1'
#
loop_
_entity.id
_entity.type
_entity.pdbx_description
1 polymer ?
#
loop_
_entity_poly.entity_id
_entity_poly.type
_entity_poly.pdbx_seq_one_letter_code
_entity_poly.pdbx_strand_id
1 'polypeptide(L)'
;MEYLAHLDKNKGYKQLLKDHLKSVANLIKKQIPPLVCFDDISNDIIREFCYYTGYIHDIGKYSDYFQEYLKNGKDSRLKNHAHISACFLYNFLNEKVQLFEVDDKNAKIITFLYYICTRRHHDSLRVEASLFTDDKLNEIEELQKHLSEKAKDILGDLNLRPKVSIEEFYNYFRIDMMKKNKAFFEYMPSKFHNGKLSHIRWYFFLIYIFSLLIDMDKLDSALIEIEMTKNVAVDRVTDYLHLKHGNEKSSLNERREKARKNMVQVIENMSDEEIRKVKFFTLTAPTGIGKTLSSLQSALLLQKRIKELENYTPKIIVAIPFINIIEQNKMEYENVFGRDVKMIVHHRLADFSSVVNSTEEIPLDKALLRTEAWDGDVILTTFVQFFQSIYTGENRLLKKINKLAGSIVILDEIQSIPQEYMPLIGATLKMIAKYYGTRFILMTATQPKILEFGDMLFNQSSYDKEDGKEVQLLPDYKFYFEGLQRTKFVPILEEELDNDKFIKLFFEKWSYYKSCLIVVNTIKRSIELYTRIKETIKEMDINIPVYYLSTNILPIKRREVIEKVRDLLDNNKPVILVSTQTIEAGVDMDFDMAFRDFAPLDSLIQTAGRVNRSGKKGNYLPVYIVKLGKDNQYIYGLSNRKYTEELLKDMNEILECDYVKLAERYYDLALKDGVDDKSKTIWDAMMKLDFETIKEFKMIEDIEEVCDVFVEINEKASALADAFEKVISYDGKSDFDYDLSVALGDEYKDKYRGKLGIYEVKALLKLIESKMSDYIVQIRRSKLLENKPVEFNARGDIQCSLYWVPFQQIEYYYDEDTGFIDKNGKAYIY
;
A
#
# COMPACT_ATOMS: atom_id res chain seq x y z
N MET A 1 6.87 39.99 -21.70
CA MET A 1 5.58 39.28 -21.88
C MET A 1 5.28 38.51 -20.61
N GLU A 2 4.01 38.37 -20.23
CA GLU A 2 3.61 37.48 -19.14
C GLU A 2 3.46 36.04 -19.65
N TYR A 3 4.33 35.15 -19.15
CA TYR A 3 4.29 33.71 -19.42
C TYR A 3 3.56 33.01 -18.28
N LEU A 4 2.58 32.18 -18.61
CA LEU A 4 1.75 31.45 -17.64
C LEU A 4 2.14 29.97 -17.61
N ALA A 5 2.17 29.38 -16.41
CA ALA A 5 2.23 27.94 -16.22
C ALA A 5 0.81 27.32 -16.24
N HIS A 6 -0.13 27.97 -15.54
CA HIS A 6 -1.50 27.51 -15.39
C HIS A 6 -2.50 28.67 -15.55
N LEU A 7 -3.66 28.34 -16.13
CA LEU A 7 -4.78 29.26 -16.32
C LEU A 7 -6.09 28.50 -16.10
N ASP A 8 -6.80 28.82 -15.02
CA ASP A 8 -8.18 28.37 -14.81
C ASP A 8 -9.13 29.49 -15.26
N LYS A 9 -9.76 29.29 -16.42
CA LYS A 9 -10.68 30.26 -17.02
C LYS A 9 -11.97 30.44 -16.21
N ASN A 10 -12.39 29.41 -15.45
CA ASN A 10 -13.64 29.44 -14.69
C ASN A 10 -13.46 30.18 -13.36
N LYS A 11 -12.29 30.00 -12.71
CA LYS A 11 -11.97 30.64 -11.42
C LYS A 11 -11.18 31.94 -11.56
N GLY A 12 -10.79 32.32 -12.78
CA GLY A 12 -9.95 33.50 -13.04
C GLY A 12 -8.52 33.38 -12.50
N TYR A 13 -8.09 32.18 -12.09
CA TYR A 13 -6.78 31.94 -11.51
C TYR A 13 -5.70 31.89 -12.59
N LYS A 14 -4.59 32.59 -12.34
CA LYS A 14 -3.42 32.69 -13.22
C LYS A 14 -2.16 32.47 -12.40
N GLN A 15 -1.29 31.58 -12.86
CA GLN A 15 0.02 31.37 -12.25
C GLN A 15 1.12 31.71 -13.25
N LEU A 16 2.02 32.62 -12.88
CA LEU A 16 3.18 32.97 -13.70
C LEU A 16 4.16 31.80 -13.73
N LEU A 17 4.74 31.55 -14.89
CA LEU A 17 5.64 30.42 -15.12
C LEU A 17 6.88 30.47 -14.22
N LYS A 18 7.51 31.64 -14.08
CA LYS A 18 8.67 31.81 -13.19
C LYS A 18 8.37 31.51 -11.72
N ASP A 19 7.16 31.86 -11.25
CA ASP A 19 6.79 31.70 -9.85
C ASP A 19 6.50 30.24 -9.55
N HIS A 20 5.82 29.55 -10.47
CA HIS A 20 5.63 28.10 -10.45
C HIS A 20 6.98 27.36 -10.42
N LEU A 21 7.87 27.61 -11.39
CA LEU A 21 9.19 26.97 -11.47
C LEU A 21 10.02 27.19 -10.19
N LYS A 22 9.99 28.43 -9.66
CA LYS A 22 10.67 28.77 -8.40
C LYS A 22 10.05 28.07 -7.20
N SER A 23 8.72 28.00 -7.14
CA SER A 23 7.98 27.32 -6.08
C SER A 23 8.33 25.84 -6.06
N VAL A 24 8.15 25.14 -7.19
CA VAL A 24 8.48 23.72 -7.33
C VAL A 24 9.93 23.42 -6.95
N ALA A 25 10.89 24.22 -7.43
CA ALA A 25 12.30 24.05 -7.08
C ALA A 25 12.57 24.16 -5.57
N ASN A 26 11.97 25.15 -4.90
CA ASN A 26 12.11 25.34 -3.46
C ASN A 26 11.43 24.23 -2.67
N LEU A 27 10.25 23.80 -3.09
CA LEU A 27 9.51 22.69 -2.46
C LEU A 27 10.32 21.39 -2.54
N ILE A 28 10.83 21.03 -3.72
CA ILE A 28 11.69 19.85 -3.90
C ILE A 28 12.89 19.90 -2.94
N LYS A 29 13.62 21.02 -2.90
CA LYS A 29 14.79 21.18 -2.02
C LYS A 29 14.43 21.05 -0.54
N LYS A 30 13.26 21.54 -0.13
CA LYS A 30 12.77 21.44 1.26
C LYS A 30 12.38 20.01 1.63
N GLN A 31 11.86 19.23 0.69
CA GLN A 31 11.37 17.87 0.93
C GLN A 31 12.46 16.80 1.02
N ILE A 32 13.67 17.04 0.48
CA ILE A 32 14.77 16.06 0.54
C ILE A 32 15.34 16.01 1.98
N PRO A 33 15.24 14.89 2.70
CA PRO A 33 15.84 14.74 4.03
C PRO A 33 17.37 14.68 3.94
N PRO A 34 18.10 15.04 5.01
CA PRO A 34 19.57 15.00 5.02
C PRO A 34 20.15 13.58 4.90
N LEU A 35 19.37 12.56 5.26
CA LEU A 35 19.80 11.16 5.23
C LEU A 35 19.81 10.52 3.83
N VAL A 36 19.25 11.18 2.82
CA VAL A 36 19.23 10.63 1.45
C VAL A 36 20.61 10.72 0.84
N CYS A 37 21.21 9.58 0.54
CA CYS A 37 22.56 9.50 0.01
C CYS A 37 22.69 8.26 -0.85
N PHE A 38 23.48 8.34 -1.93
CA PHE A 38 23.87 7.18 -2.73
C PHE A 38 25.39 7.10 -2.73
N ASP A 39 25.93 5.92 -3.02
CA ASP A 39 27.36 5.58 -2.79
C ASP A 39 28.34 6.70 -3.19
N ASP A 40 28.17 7.28 -4.37
CA ASP A 40 29.00 8.34 -4.96
C ASP A 40 28.21 9.63 -5.24
N ILE A 41 27.02 9.78 -4.65
CA ILE A 41 26.14 10.94 -4.84
C ILE A 41 25.71 11.46 -3.47
N SER A 42 26.40 12.52 -3.03
CA SER A 42 26.10 13.17 -1.76
C SER A 42 24.72 13.83 -1.76
N ASN A 43 24.15 14.03 -0.57
CA ASN A 43 22.87 14.70 -0.39
C ASN A 43 22.86 16.11 -1.02
N ASP A 44 23.97 16.84 -0.93
CA ASP A 44 24.09 18.19 -1.49
C ASP A 44 23.96 18.21 -3.02
N ILE A 45 24.60 17.25 -3.70
CA ILE A 45 24.48 17.09 -5.16
C ILE A 45 23.02 16.81 -5.54
N ILE A 46 22.37 15.91 -4.81
CA ILE A 46 20.96 15.56 -5.04
C ILE A 46 20.07 16.80 -4.85
N ARG A 47 20.24 17.53 -3.74
CA ARG A 47 19.47 18.75 -3.44
C ARG A 47 19.64 19.81 -4.51
N GLU A 48 20.86 20.01 -4.99
CA GLU A 48 21.15 21.01 -6.02
C GLU A 48 20.60 20.61 -7.39
N PHE A 49 20.79 19.37 -7.82
CA PHE A 49 20.32 18.91 -9.13
C PHE A 49 18.79 18.80 -9.18
N CYS A 50 18.17 18.33 -8.10
CA CYS A 50 16.72 18.32 -7.96
C CYS A 50 16.13 19.75 -7.94
N TYR A 51 16.82 20.71 -7.30
CA TYR A 51 16.42 22.12 -7.36
C TYR A 51 16.44 22.64 -8.80
N TYR A 52 17.53 22.43 -9.55
CA TYR A 52 17.59 22.85 -10.95
C TYR A 52 16.56 22.14 -11.82
N THR A 53 16.31 20.86 -11.57
CA THR A 53 15.27 20.09 -12.24
C THR A 53 13.91 20.76 -12.05
N GLY A 54 13.49 21.04 -10.82
CA GLY A 54 12.25 21.77 -10.55
C GLY A 54 12.22 23.16 -11.20
N TYR A 55 13.36 23.85 -11.25
CA TYR A 55 13.46 25.21 -11.80
C TYR A 55 13.38 25.27 -13.34
N ILE A 56 13.63 24.14 -14.03
CA ILE A 56 13.81 24.08 -15.49
C ILE A 56 12.84 23.11 -16.15
N HIS A 57 12.18 22.20 -15.43
CA HIS A 57 11.40 21.09 -15.99
C HIS A 57 10.35 21.51 -17.03
N ASP A 58 9.86 22.74 -16.90
CA ASP A 58 8.81 23.34 -17.70
C ASP A 58 9.27 24.54 -18.55
N ILE A 59 10.57 24.72 -18.76
CA ILE A 59 11.12 25.83 -19.54
C ILE A 59 10.59 25.88 -20.99
N GLY A 60 10.18 24.75 -21.56
CA GLY A 60 9.52 24.70 -22.87
C GLY A 60 8.18 25.44 -22.92
N LYS A 61 7.53 25.70 -21.78
CA LYS A 61 6.28 26.48 -21.70
C LYS A 61 6.46 27.96 -22.08
N TYR A 62 7.69 28.47 -22.19
CA TYR A 62 7.99 29.81 -22.76
C TYR A 62 7.76 29.90 -24.28
N SER A 63 7.52 28.77 -24.96
CA SER A 63 7.16 28.75 -26.38
C SER A 63 5.82 29.44 -26.63
N ASP A 64 5.67 30.11 -27.78
CA ASP A 64 4.37 30.72 -28.13
C ASP A 64 3.31 29.66 -28.39
N TYR A 65 3.71 28.52 -28.95
CA TYR A 65 2.83 27.38 -29.16
C TYR A 65 2.12 26.93 -27.88
N PHE A 66 2.86 26.82 -26.76
CA PHE A 66 2.27 26.48 -25.46
C PHE A 66 1.40 27.62 -24.90
N GLN A 67 1.87 28.87 -24.97
CA GLN A 67 1.11 30.01 -24.44
C GLN A 67 -0.20 30.24 -25.20
N GLU A 68 -0.21 30.05 -26.53
CA GLU A 68 -1.40 30.11 -27.38
C GLU A 68 -2.37 28.96 -27.09
N TYR A 69 -1.87 27.75 -26.86
CA TYR A 69 -2.69 26.63 -26.41
C TYR A 69 -3.36 26.96 -25.06
N LEU A 70 -2.60 27.44 -24.08
CA LEU A 70 -3.13 27.74 -22.75
C LEU A 70 -4.16 28.88 -22.76
N LYS A 71 -3.88 29.97 -23.49
CA LYS A 71 -4.75 31.17 -23.53
C LYS A 71 -5.95 30.98 -24.47
N ASN A 72 -5.70 30.47 -25.68
CA ASN A 72 -6.68 30.48 -26.77
C ASN A 72 -7.21 29.09 -27.15
N GLY A 73 -6.67 28.00 -26.56
CA GLY A 73 -7.09 26.63 -26.87
C GLY A 73 -6.62 26.13 -28.23
N LYS A 74 -5.68 26.83 -28.87
CA LYS A 74 -5.16 26.46 -30.20
C LYS A 74 -4.23 25.26 -30.07
N ASP A 75 -4.70 24.10 -30.53
CA ASP A 75 -3.91 22.86 -30.47
C ASP A 75 -2.80 22.85 -31.54
N SER A 76 -1.63 22.34 -31.19
CA SER A 76 -0.47 22.16 -32.06
C SER A 76 0.40 21.05 -31.51
N ARG A 77 1.07 20.29 -32.38
CA ARG A 77 2.05 19.27 -31.96
C ARG A 77 3.21 19.89 -31.17
N LEU A 78 3.55 21.14 -31.47
CA LEU A 78 4.62 21.91 -30.82
C LEU A 78 4.24 22.41 -29.41
N LYS A 79 3.04 22.10 -28.89
CA LYS A 79 2.70 22.41 -27.49
C LYS A 79 3.46 21.55 -26.48
N ASN A 80 4.03 20.42 -26.93
CA ASN A 80 4.72 19.46 -26.07
C ASN A 80 6.06 20.04 -25.55
N HIS A 81 6.06 20.52 -24.31
CA HIS A 81 7.19 21.24 -23.72
C HIS A 81 8.21 20.32 -23.01
N ALA A 82 7.80 19.13 -22.54
CA ALA A 82 8.61 18.31 -21.65
C ALA A 82 9.94 17.84 -22.28
N HIS A 83 9.93 17.46 -23.56
CA HIS A 83 11.13 16.91 -24.20
C HIS A 83 12.21 17.97 -24.43
N ILE A 84 11.86 19.16 -24.96
CA ILE A 84 12.83 20.25 -25.12
C ILE A 84 13.36 20.74 -23.77
N SER A 85 12.51 20.75 -22.73
CA SER A 85 12.92 21.10 -21.36
C SER A 85 13.92 20.09 -20.79
N ALA A 86 13.71 18.80 -21.06
CA ALA A 86 14.64 17.75 -20.68
C ALA A 86 16.01 17.90 -21.40
N CYS A 87 16.01 18.19 -22.71
CA CYS A 87 17.25 18.44 -23.46
C CYS A 87 18.02 19.63 -22.89
N PHE A 88 17.31 20.73 -22.58
CA PHE A 88 17.91 21.89 -21.93
C PHE A 88 18.53 21.53 -20.58
N LEU A 89 17.78 20.82 -19.72
CA LEU A 89 18.27 20.39 -18.42
C LEU A 89 19.49 19.48 -18.52
N TYR A 90 19.51 18.55 -19.49
CA TYR A 90 20.65 17.66 -19.71
C TYR A 90 21.93 18.46 -20.00
N ASN A 91 21.87 19.38 -20.96
CA ASN A 91 23.03 20.21 -21.32
C ASN A 91 23.47 21.09 -20.14
N PHE A 92 22.50 21.69 -19.43
CA PHE A 92 22.76 22.50 -18.23
C PHE A 92 23.49 21.68 -17.14
N LEU A 93 22.94 20.52 -16.77
CA LEU A 93 23.53 19.68 -15.72
C LEU A 93 24.85 19.04 -16.15
N ASN A 94 25.05 18.73 -17.44
CA ASN A 94 26.30 18.15 -17.93
C ASN A 94 27.49 19.12 -17.84
N GLU A 95 27.23 20.43 -17.83
CA GLU A 95 28.24 21.43 -17.49
C GLU A 95 28.43 21.51 -15.97
N LYS A 96 27.34 21.61 -15.20
CA LYS A 96 27.43 21.79 -13.74
C LYS A 96 27.97 20.56 -12.99
N VAL A 97 27.76 19.35 -13.50
CA VAL A 97 28.26 18.11 -12.88
C VAL A 97 29.77 18.06 -12.80
N GLN A 98 30.47 18.75 -13.71
CA GLN A 98 31.94 18.85 -13.70
C GLN A 98 32.49 19.63 -12.50
N LEU A 99 31.62 20.35 -11.78
CA LEU A 99 31.99 21.08 -10.55
C LEU A 99 32.01 20.17 -9.31
N PHE A 100 31.56 18.92 -9.42
CA PHE A 100 31.49 17.97 -8.32
C PHE A 100 32.50 16.85 -8.51
N GLU A 101 32.99 16.28 -7.40
CA GLU A 101 33.92 15.16 -7.37
C GLU A 101 33.22 13.82 -7.67
N VAL A 102 32.61 13.69 -8.85
CA VAL A 102 31.94 12.47 -9.33
C VAL A 102 32.69 11.93 -10.55
N ASP A 103 32.86 10.60 -10.61
CA ASP A 103 33.40 9.93 -11.80
C ASP A 103 32.64 10.32 -13.08
N ASP A 104 33.36 10.55 -14.18
CA ASP A 104 32.80 11.02 -15.46
C ASP A 104 31.71 10.07 -16.00
N LYS A 105 31.85 8.76 -15.81
CA LYS A 105 30.82 7.80 -16.24
C LYS A 105 29.55 7.95 -15.39
N ASN A 106 29.67 8.02 -14.07
CA ASN A 106 28.52 8.19 -13.17
C ASN A 106 27.86 9.55 -13.33
N ALA A 107 28.64 10.63 -13.52
CA ALA A 107 28.14 11.96 -13.84
C ALA A 107 27.22 11.93 -15.08
N LYS A 108 27.65 11.27 -16.16
CA LYS A 108 26.83 11.11 -17.39
C LYS A 108 25.57 10.28 -17.17
N ILE A 109 25.62 9.28 -16.29
CA ILE A 109 24.44 8.48 -15.94
C ILE A 109 23.45 9.35 -15.15
N ILE A 110 23.91 10.07 -14.15
CA ILE A 110 23.08 10.94 -13.30
C ILE A 110 22.36 12.00 -14.15
N THR A 111 23.10 12.71 -15.02
CA THR A 111 22.51 13.72 -15.91
C THR A 111 21.49 13.10 -16.87
N PHE A 112 21.75 11.90 -17.38
CA PHE A 112 20.80 11.15 -18.20
C PHE A 112 19.53 10.75 -17.43
N LEU A 113 19.62 10.35 -16.16
CA LEU A 113 18.46 10.02 -15.35
C LEU A 113 17.59 11.25 -15.04
N TYR A 114 18.19 12.42 -14.81
CA TYR A 114 17.45 13.69 -14.69
C TYR A 114 16.77 14.10 -16.01
N TYR A 115 17.41 13.82 -17.15
CA TYR A 115 16.78 13.97 -18.46
C TYR A 115 15.53 13.09 -18.60
N ILE A 116 15.61 11.80 -18.26
CA ILE A 116 14.45 10.89 -18.32
C ILE A 116 13.33 11.38 -17.40
N CYS A 117 13.68 11.77 -16.17
CA CYS A 117 12.74 12.31 -15.18
C CYS A 117 11.96 13.51 -15.75
N THR A 118 12.68 14.48 -16.30
CA THR A 118 12.08 15.70 -16.88
C THR A 118 11.31 15.40 -18.16
N ARG A 119 11.74 14.45 -18.98
CA ARG A 119 11.02 14.10 -20.20
C ARG A 119 9.68 13.44 -19.91
N ARG A 120 9.58 12.67 -18.82
CA ARG A 120 8.43 11.81 -18.50
C ARG A 120 7.52 12.34 -17.40
N HIS A 121 7.72 13.55 -16.88
CA HIS A 121 6.96 14.03 -15.72
C HIS A 121 5.42 14.10 -15.92
N HIS A 122 4.95 14.17 -17.17
CA HIS A 122 3.52 14.07 -17.53
C HIS A 122 3.04 12.65 -17.89
N ASP A 123 3.96 11.71 -18.09
CA ASP A 123 3.71 10.33 -18.54
C ASP A 123 4.08 9.30 -17.46
N SER A 124 3.86 8.02 -17.74
CA SER A 124 4.49 6.92 -16.99
C SER A 124 6.00 6.87 -17.25
N LEU A 125 6.75 6.58 -16.20
CA LEU A 125 8.19 6.42 -16.22
C LEU A 125 8.59 5.17 -17.00
N ARG A 126 9.38 5.38 -18.06
CA ARG A 126 9.95 4.33 -18.92
C ARG A 126 11.29 4.79 -19.47
N VAL A 127 12.20 3.85 -19.67
CA VAL A 127 13.47 4.08 -20.38
C VAL A 127 13.36 3.43 -21.75
N GLU A 128 13.05 4.20 -22.79
CA GLU A 128 12.87 3.66 -24.15
C GLU A 128 14.21 3.60 -24.90
N ALA A 129 14.38 2.58 -25.74
CA ALA A 129 15.57 2.42 -26.58
C ALA A 129 15.78 3.58 -27.56
N SER A 130 14.70 4.17 -28.09
CA SER A 130 14.77 5.31 -29.02
C SER A 130 14.40 6.61 -28.33
N LEU A 131 15.38 7.50 -28.18
CA LEU A 131 15.16 8.83 -27.58
C LEU A 131 14.55 9.82 -28.58
N PHE A 132 14.86 9.73 -29.86
CA PHE A 132 14.35 10.62 -30.91
C PHE A 132 13.77 9.79 -32.06
N THR A 133 12.46 9.86 -32.27
CA THR A 133 11.83 9.43 -33.52
C THR A 133 11.89 10.57 -34.54
N ASP A 134 11.91 10.28 -35.84
CA ASP A 134 12.06 11.30 -36.88
C ASP A 134 11.03 12.44 -36.76
N ASP A 135 9.76 12.10 -36.51
CA ASP A 135 8.69 13.08 -36.30
C ASP A 135 8.93 13.97 -35.07
N LYS A 136 9.34 13.38 -33.95
CA LYS A 136 9.61 14.14 -32.71
C LYS A 136 10.86 14.99 -32.87
N LEU A 137 11.84 14.56 -33.64
CA LEU A 137 13.07 15.31 -33.86
C LEU A 137 12.78 16.65 -34.54
N ASN A 138 11.96 16.64 -35.58
CA ASN A 138 11.55 17.86 -36.28
C ASN A 138 10.83 18.85 -35.34
N GLU A 139 9.92 18.34 -34.50
CA GLU A 139 9.20 19.15 -33.50
C GLU A 139 10.16 19.82 -32.50
N ILE A 140 11.15 19.07 -31.99
CA ILE A 140 12.09 19.60 -30.99
C ILE A 140 13.08 20.58 -31.65
N GLU A 141 13.49 20.36 -32.90
CA GLU A 141 14.35 21.30 -33.64
C GLU A 141 13.65 22.63 -33.90
N GLU A 142 12.34 22.60 -34.22
CA GLU A 142 11.54 23.81 -34.36
C GLU A 142 11.38 24.53 -33.02
N LEU A 143 11.07 23.80 -31.94
CA LEU A 143 11.00 24.35 -30.58
C LEU A 143 12.34 24.92 -30.11
N GLN A 144 13.46 24.26 -30.42
CA GLN A 144 14.80 24.75 -30.12
C GLN A 144 14.99 26.11 -30.78
N LYS A 145 14.72 26.25 -32.08
CA LYS A 145 14.90 27.52 -32.79
C LYS A 145 14.07 28.63 -32.15
N HIS A 146 12.78 28.35 -31.91
CA HIS A 146 11.85 29.30 -31.32
C HIS A 146 12.25 29.78 -29.91
N LEU A 147 12.62 28.84 -29.03
CA LEU A 147 13.04 29.16 -27.66
C LEU A 147 14.40 29.85 -27.62
N SER A 148 15.30 29.50 -28.54
CA SER A 148 16.62 30.13 -28.67
C SER A 148 16.52 31.61 -29.05
N GLU A 149 15.58 31.97 -29.93
CA GLU A 149 15.30 33.38 -30.27
C GLU A 149 14.81 34.18 -29.05
N LYS A 150 14.19 33.50 -28.07
CA LYS A 150 13.71 34.08 -26.81
C LYS A 150 14.68 33.97 -25.64
N ALA A 151 15.86 33.41 -25.83
CA ALA A 151 16.81 33.09 -24.76
C ALA A 151 17.08 34.28 -23.81
N LYS A 152 17.24 35.49 -24.36
CA LYS A 152 17.50 36.71 -23.57
C LYS A 152 16.34 37.10 -22.66
N ASP A 153 15.11 36.90 -23.13
CA ASP A 153 13.89 37.23 -22.40
C ASP A 153 13.61 36.18 -21.32
N ILE A 154 13.76 34.90 -21.66
CA ILE A 154 13.61 33.78 -20.71
C ILE A 154 14.65 33.90 -19.58
N LEU A 155 15.92 34.16 -19.92
CA LEU A 155 16.99 34.35 -18.94
C LEU A 155 16.73 35.55 -18.02
N GLY A 156 16.09 36.61 -18.56
CA GLY A 156 15.66 37.77 -17.79
C GLY A 156 14.53 37.45 -16.82
N ASP A 157 13.49 36.73 -17.27
CA ASP A 157 12.32 36.39 -16.46
C ASP A 157 12.65 35.39 -15.33
N LEU A 158 13.52 34.41 -15.61
CA LEU A 158 14.05 33.47 -14.63
C LEU A 158 15.11 34.09 -13.69
N ASN A 159 15.55 35.33 -13.92
CA ASN A 159 16.58 35.98 -13.11
C ASN A 159 17.88 35.14 -12.93
N LEU A 160 18.27 34.38 -13.96
CA LEU A 160 19.46 33.52 -13.95
C LEU A 160 20.74 34.23 -14.43
N ARG A 161 20.63 35.47 -14.93
CA ARG A 161 21.76 36.28 -15.42
C ARG A 161 22.97 36.37 -14.48
N PRO A 162 22.83 36.41 -13.13
CA PRO A 162 23.98 36.42 -12.24
C PRO A 162 24.82 35.14 -12.28
N LYS A 163 24.30 34.05 -12.85
CA LYS A 163 24.91 32.71 -12.82
C LYS A 163 25.25 32.14 -14.20
N VAL A 164 24.62 32.65 -15.26
CA VAL A 164 24.71 32.11 -16.62
C VAL A 164 24.71 33.27 -17.63
N SER A 165 25.69 33.29 -18.53
CA SER A 165 25.73 34.24 -19.65
C SER A 165 24.66 33.91 -20.71
N ILE A 166 24.34 34.88 -21.57
CA ILE A 166 23.36 34.67 -22.65
C ILE A 166 23.84 33.59 -23.64
N GLU A 167 25.14 33.53 -23.92
CA GLU A 167 25.73 32.55 -24.83
C GLU A 167 25.67 31.13 -24.25
N GLU A 168 26.01 30.96 -22.97
CA GLU A 168 25.85 29.67 -22.27
C GLU A 168 24.38 29.23 -22.26
N PHE A 169 23.46 30.13 -21.93
CA PHE A 169 22.04 29.83 -21.89
C PHE A 169 21.49 29.40 -23.26
N TYR A 170 21.94 30.05 -24.33
CA TYR A 170 21.63 29.65 -25.70
C TYR A 170 22.15 28.24 -26.02
N ASN A 171 23.37 27.93 -25.60
CA ASN A 171 23.98 26.62 -25.84
C ASN A 171 23.22 25.48 -25.15
N TYR A 172 22.50 25.72 -24.06
CA TYR A 172 21.70 24.68 -23.43
C TYR A 172 20.51 24.21 -24.28
N PHE A 173 19.95 25.06 -25.15
CA PHE A 173 18.89 24.62 -26.08
C PHE A 173 19.42 23.74 -27.23
N ARG A 174 20.74 23.70 -27.47
CA ARG A 174 21.35 23.02 -28.62
C ARG A 174 21.31 21.49 -28.50
N ILE A 175 20.50 20.83 -29.33
CA ILE A 175 20.34 19.38 -29.36
C ILE A 175 21.43 18.69 -30.17
N ASP A 176 22.08 19.40 -31.10
CA ASP A 176 23.15 18.84 -31.95
C ASP A 176 24.36 18.37 -31.12
N MET A 177 24.63 19.04 -29.99
CA MET A 177 25.66 18.60 -29.03
C MET A 177 25.33 17.23 -28.43
N MET A 178 24.06 16.97 -28.14
CA MET A 178 23.58 15.69 -27.61
C MET A 178 23.67 14.60 -28.69
N LYS A 179 23.34 14.93 -29.95
CA LYS A 179 23.49 14.03 -31.10
C LYS A 179 24.94 13.64 -31.38
N LYS A 180 25.91 14.53 -31.11
CA LYS A 180 27.33 14.21 -31.24
C LYS A 180 27.81 13.24 -30.15
N ASN A 181 27.14 13.21 -28.99
CA ASN A 181 27.45 12.30 -27.89
C ASN A 181 26.60 11.01 -27.92
N LYS A 182 26.55 10.33 -29.08
CA LYS A 182 25.74 9.10 -29.25
C LYS A 182 26.06 8.02 -28.21
N ALA A 183 27.34 7.85 -27.90
CA ALA A 183 27.81 6.82 -27.00
C ALA A 183 27.28 6.98 -25.56
N PHE A 184 27.18 8.21 -25.05
CA PHE A 184 26.78 8.47 -23.66
C PHE A 184 25.40 9.11 -23.51
N PHE A 185 24.67 9.33 -24.61
CA PHE A 185 23.29 9.80 -24.56
C PHE A 185 22.35 8.85 -25.31
N GLU A 186 22.48 8.76 -26.64
CA GLU A 186 21.57 7.98 -27.50
C GLU A 186 21.59 6.48 -27.18
N TYR A 187 22.75 5.91 -26.89
CA TYR A 187 22.89 4.48 -26.54
C TYR A 187 22.76 4.19 -25.04
N MET A 188 22.50 5.20 -24.20
CA MET A 188 22.37 4.99 -22.75
C MET A 188 21.22 4.03 -22.39
N PRO A 189 20.00 4.17 -22.97
CA PRO A 189 18.94 3.19 -22.78
C PRO A 189 19.38 1.76 -23.08
N SER A 190 19.97 1.52 -24.26
CA SER A 190 20.40 0.18 -24.66
C SER A 190 21.50 -0.38 -23.75
N LYS A 191 22.36 0.47 -23.18
CA LYS A 191 23.38 0.06 -22.20
C LYS A 191 22.76 -0.41 -20.88
N PHE A 192 21.64 0.17 -20.44
CA PHE A 192 20.88 -0.34 -19.29
C PHE A 192 20.21 -1.68 -19.61
N HIS A 193 19.46 -1.77 -20.71
CA HIS A 193 18.73 -2.99 -21.11
C HIS A 193 19.67 -4.19 -21.33
N ASN A 194 20.82 -3.96 -21.98
CA ASN A 194 21.81 -5.01 -22.25
C ASN A 194 22.72 -5.31 -21.03
N GLY A 195 22.45 -4.71 -19.87
CA GLY A 195 23.17 -4.98 -18.62
C GLY A 195 24.56 -4.36 -18.50
N LYS A 196 25.00 -3.50 -19.44
CA LYS A 196 26.32 -2.83 -19.34
C LYS A 196 26.38 -1.81 -18.19
N LEU A 197 25.22 -1.27 -17.80
CA LEU A 197 25.05 -0.33 -16.71
C LEU A 197 24.10 -0.87 -15.62
N SER A 198 23.88 -2.18 -15.59
CA SER A 198 22.94 -2.78 -14.61
C SER A 198 23.44 -2.57 -13.19
N HIS A 199 22.69 -1.81 -12.41
CA HIS A 199 22.99 -1.57 -11.01
C HIS A 199 21.74 -1.09 -10.28
N ILE A 200 21.40 -1.72 -9.15
CA ILE A 200 20.11 -1.47 -8.50
C ILE A 200 19.98 -0.03 -7.99
N ARG A 201 21.09 0.63 -7.62
CA ARG A 201 21.07 2.05 -7.19
C ARG A 201 20.39 2.98 -8.19
N TRP A 202 20.52 2.72 -9.49
CA TRP A 202 19.97 3.61 -10.52
C TRP A 202 18.45 3.56 -10.56
N TYR A 203 17.87 2.41 -10.23
CA TYR A 203 16.43 2.27 -10.08
C TYR A 203 15.93 3.14 -8.92
N PHE A 204 16.49 2.95 -7.72
CA PHE A 204 16.12 3.72 -6.53
C PHE A 204 16.38 5.22 -6.71
N PHE A 205 17.47 5.59 -7.39
CA PHE A 205 17.76 6.99 -7.70
C PHE A 205 16.69 7.58 -8.63
N LEU A 206 16.41 6.90 -9.75
CA LEU A 206 15.46 7.38 -10.76
C LEU A 206 14.04 7.52 -10.21
N ILE A 207 13.52 6.50 -9.52
CA ILE A 207 12.15 6.56 -8.98
C ILE A 207 12.03 7.65 -7.89
N TYR A 208 13.10 7.91 -7.13
CA TYR A 208 13.11 8.94 -6.10
C TYR A 208 13.07 10.36 -6.68
N ILE A 209 13.98 10.69 -7.61
CA ILE A 209 13.99 12.03 -8.25
C ILE A 209 12.72 12.27 -9.07
N PHE A 210 12.19 11.21 -9.70
CA PHE A 210 10.93 11.28 -10.44
C PHE A 210 9.75 11.55 -9.51
N SER A 211 9.68 10.82 -8.39
CA SER A 211 8.67 11.02 -7.35
C SER A 211 8.64 12.45 -6.81
N LEU A 212 9.82 13.04 -6.53
CA LEU A 212 9.93 14.42 -6.07
C LEU A 212 9.37 15.41 -7.10
N LEU A 213 9.76 15.28 -8.38
CA LEU A 213 9.32 16.20 -9.42
C LEU A 213 7.81 16.17 -9.61
N ILE A 214 7.25 14.99 -9.85
CA ILE A 214 5.82 14.84 -10.19
C ILE A 214 4.89 15.20 -9.02
N ASP A 215 5.33 14.96 -7.78
CA ASP A 215 4.55 15.27 -6.59
C ASP A 215 4.53 16.79 -6.34
N MET A 216 5.70 17.44 -6.37
CA MET A 216 5.79 18.88 -6.12
C MET A 216 5.14 19.71 -7.22
N ASP A 217 5.28 19.32 -8.49
CA ASP A 217 4.59 19.97 -9.62
C ASP A 217 3.05 19.94 -9.45
N LYS A 218 2.51 18.77 -9.08
CA LYS A 218 1.06 18.61 -8.87
C LYS A 218 0.54 19.33 -7.64
N LEU A 219 1.26 19.31 -6.52
CA LEU A 219 0.86 20.00 -5.30
C LEU A 219 0.87 21.53 -5.48
N ASP A 220 1.88 22.06 -6.17
CA ASP A 220 1.96 23.48 -6.49
C ASP A 220 0.82 23.91 -7.44
N SER A 221 0.60 23.13 -8.51
CA SER A 221 -0.51 23.33 -9.44
C SER A 221 -1.89 23.32 -8.76
N ALA A 222 -2.05 22.51 -7.69
CA ALA A 222 -3.28 22.38 -6.92
C ALA A 222 -3.43 23.42 -5.80
N LEU A 223 -2.47 24.34 -5.65
CA LEU A 223 -2.43 25.32 -4.55
C LEU A 223 -2.58 24.63 -3.19
N ILE A 224 -1.81 23.57 -2.99
CA ILE A 224 -1.76 22.83 -1.73
C ILE A 224 -0.48 23.23 -1.02
N GLU A 225 -0.63 23.91 0.12
CA GLU A 225 0.50 24.20 0.99
C GLU A 225 1.03 22.90 1.61
N ILE A 226 2.36 22.75 1.55
CA ILE A 226 3.09 21.62 2.13
C ILE A 226 3.56 22.01 3.53
N GLU A 227 2.91 21.42 4.52
CA GLU A 227 3.30 21.55 5.92
C GLU A 227 4.49 20.66 6.26
N MET A 228 5.32 21.10 7.20
CA MET A 228 6.33 20.24 7.79
C MET A 228 5.67 19.18 8.66
N THR A 229 6.20 17.97 8.65
CA THR A 229 5.70 16.88 9.50
C THR A 229 5.70 17.29 10.97
N LYS A 230 4.52 17.24 11.59
CA LYS A 230 4.31 17.50 13.01
C LYS A 230 4.80 16.31 13.82
N ASN A 231 5.41 16.60 14.97
CA ASN A 231 5.81 15.57 15.92
C ASN A 231 4.72 15.37 16.97
N VAL A 232 4.57 14.13 17.44
CA VAL A 232 3.66 13.79 18.54
C VAL A 232 4.48 13.50 19.79
N ALA A 233 3.98 13.92 20.94
CA ALA A 233 4.61 13.59 22.21
C ALA A 233 4.54 12.08 22.47
N VAL A 234 5.65 11.49 22.90
CA VAL A 234 5.76 10.05 23.20
C VAL A 234 4.77 9.61 24.28
N ASP A 235 4.45 10.52 25.21
CA ASP A 235 3.56 10.25 26.35
C ASP A 235 2.10 10.04 25.95
N ARG A 236 1.68 10.45 24.75
CA ARG A 236 0.30 10.29 24.26
C ARG A 236 -0.18 8.84 24.26
N VAL A 237 0.71 7.90 23.97
CA VAL A 237 0.36 6.46 24.03
C VAL A 237 0.09 6.05 25.48
N THR A 238 0.91 6.52 26.42
CA THR A 238 0.77 6.26 27.85
C THR A 238 -0.53 6.89 28.38
N ASP A 239 -0.81 8.14 28.01
CA ASP A 239 -2.04 8.87 28.38
C ASP A 239 -3.29 8.13 27.88
N TYR A 240 -3.30 7.72 26.61
CA TYR A 240 -4.40 6.94 26.04
C TYR A 240 -4.61 5.60 26.76
N LEU A 241 -3.53 4.88 27.09
CA LEU A 241 -3.62 3.62 27.83
C LEU A 241 -4.20 3.82 29.24
N HIS A 242 -3.84 4.90 29.93
CA HIS A 242 -4.42 5.25 31.22
C HIS A 242 -5.93 5.53 31.12
N LEU A 243 -6.36 6.21 30.06
CA LEU A 243 -7.78 6.44 29.78
C LEU A 243 -8.53 5.15 29.41
N LYS A 244 -7.93 4.29 28.58
CA LYS A 244 -8.54 3.07 28.05
C LYS A 244 -8.72 1.98 29.13
N HIS A 245 -7.77 1.82 30.04
CA HIS A 245 -7.77 0.74 31.03
C HIS A 245 -8.15 1.18 32.46
N GLY A 246 -8.22 2.48 32.75
CA GLY A 246 -8.46 2.97 34.11
C GLY A 246 -7.46 2.39 35.13
N ASN A 247 -7.91 2.22 36.39
CA ASN A 247 -7.12 1.58 37.47
C ASN A 247 -7.24 0.03 37.49
N GLU A 248 -7.74 -0.62 36.43
CA GLU A 248 -7.91 -2.07 36.41
C GLU A 248 -6.58 -2.82 36.28
N LYS A 249 -6.08 -3.31 37.42
CA LYS A 249 -4.92 -4.22 37.49
C LYS A 249 -5.36 -5.65 37.14
N SER A 250 -5.30 -6.00 35.86
CA SER A 250 -5.33 -7.39 35.42
C SER A 250 -3.91 -7.91 35.14
N SER A 251 -3.66 -9.20 35.37
CA SER A 251 -2.35 -9.83 35.09
C SER A 251 -1.93 -9.71 33.62
N LEU A 252 -2.90 -9.66 32.69
CA LEU A 252 -2.66 -9.40 31.27
C LEU A 252 -2.21 -7.95 31.02
N ASN A 253 -2.81 -6.96 31.67
CA ASN A 253 -2.41 -5.56 31.55
C ASN A 253 -0.99 -5.33 32.09
N GLU A 254 -0.63 -5.97 33.20
CA GLU A 254 0.74 -5.91 33.74
C GLU A 254 1.77 -6.53 32.78
N ARG A 255 1.43 -7.67 32.15
CA ARG A 255 2.30 -8.31 31.17
C ARG A 255 2.49 -7.46 29.90
N ARG A 256 1.42 -6.82 29.41
CA ARG A 256 1.47 -5.85 28.28
C ARG A 256 2.34 -4.65 28.63
N GLU A 257 2.13 -4.08 29.82
CA GLU A 257 2.86 -2.91 30.29
C GLU A 257 4.36 -3.21 30.50
N LYS A 258 4.69 -4.39 31.02
CA LYS A 258 6.08 -4.86 31.12
C LYS A 258 6.74 -4.97 29.74
N ALA A 259 6.08 -5.62 28.79
CA ALA A 259 6.58 -5.76 27.43
C ALA A 259 6.81 -4.38 26.78
N ARG A 260 5.84 -3.47 26.91
CA ARG A 260 5.94 -2.10 26.40
C ARG A 260 7.11 -1.34 27.01
N LYS A 261 7.28 -1.38 28.34
CA LYS A 261 8.41 -0.74 29.03
C LYS A 261 9.76 -1.30 28.57
N ASN A 262 9.87 -2.61 28.40
CA ASN A 262 11.09 -3.23 27.84
C ASN A 262 11.39 -2.67 26.45
N MET A 263 10.40 -2.55 25.56
CA MET A 263 10.59 -2.00 24.21
C MET A 263 11.05 -0.54 24.22
N VAL A 264 10.43 0.28 25.06
CA VAL A 264 10.82 1.68 25.25
C VAL A 264 12.26 1.77 25.75
N GLN A 265 12.63 0.98 26.76
CA GLN A 265 13.97 0.94 27.33
C GLN A 265 15.05 0.54 26.31
N VAL A 266 14.74 -0.37 25.38
CA VAL A 266 15.69 -0.74 24.31
C VAL A 266 16.10 0.50 23.52
N ILE A 267 15.14 1.34 23.11
CA ILE A 267 15.43 2.55 22.32
C ILE A 267 16.06 3.64 23.19
N GLU A 268 15.62 3.82 24.44
CA GLU A 268 16.20 4.81 25.35
C GLU A 268 17.69 4.54 25.65
N ASN A 269 18.07 3.27 25.72
CA ASN A 269 19.44 2.83 25.99
C ASN A 269 20.35 2.83 24.75
N MET A 270 19.80 3.06 23.55
CA MET A 270 20.62 3.16 22.34
C MET A 270 21.49 4.43 22.37
N SER A 271 22.75 4.25 21.98
CA SER A 271 23.65 5.38 21.74
C SER A 271 23.22 6.19 20.51
N ASP A 272 23.65 7.45 20.42
CA ASP A 272 23.37 8.31 19.26
C ASP A 272 23.93 7.73 17.96
N GLU A 273 25.04 7.00 18.03
CA GLU A 273 25.60 6.30 16.87
C GLU A 273 24.73 5.11 16.43
N GLU A 274 24.16 4.37 17.38
CA GLU A 274 23.23 3.28 17.07
C GLU A 274 21.92 3.80 16.47
N ILE A 275 21.36 4.91 16.97
CA ILE A 275 20.16 5.53 16.38
C ILE A 275 20.39 5.97 14.92
N ARG A 276 21.63 6.38 14.59
CA ARG A 276 22.01 6.74 13.21
C ARG A 276 22.18 5.51 12.32
N LYS A 277 22.88 4.48 12.81
CA LYS A 277 23.28 3.31 12.02
C LYS A 277 22.17 2.25 11.89
N VAL A 278 21.43 1.96 12.96
CA VAL A 278 20.39 0.92 12.96
C VAL A 278 19.22 1.37 12.09
N LYS A 279 18.92 0.56 11.07
CA LYS A 279 17.80 0.78 10.15
C LYS A 279 16.67 -0.23 10.31
N PHE A 280 16.91 -1.35 10.99
CA PHE A 280 15.94 -2.43 11.15
C PHE A 280 15.71 -2.74 12.61
N PHE A 281 14.43 -2.67 12.99
CA PHE A 281 13.94 -3.02 14.31
C PHE A 281 12.92 -4.15 14.14
N THR A 282 13.01 -5.17 14.97
CA THR A 282 12.10 -6.32 14.94
C THR A 282 11.31 -6.42 16.22
N LEU A 283 10.03 -6.76 16.09
CA LEU A 283 9.12 -6.95 17.21
C LEU A 283 8.39 -8.28 17.07
N THR A 284 8.99 -9.31 17.65
CA THR A 284 8.38 -10.63 17.80
C THR A 284 7.63 -10.70 19.12
N ALA A 285 6.32 -10.89 19.08
CA ALA A 285 5.52 -11.08 20.30
C ALA A 285 4.21 -11.83 20.00
N PRO A 286 3.68 -12.61 20.96
CA PRO A 286 2.43 -13.32 20.74
C PRO A 286 1.25 -12.36 20.59
N THR A 287 0.21 -12.84 19.91
CA THR A 287 -1.05 -12.10 19.77
C THR A 287 -1.63 -11.74 21.13
N GLY A 288 -2.03 -10.49 21.29
CA GLY A 288 -2.60 -9.96 22.54
C GLY A 288 -1.61 -9.27 23.48
N ILE A 289 -0.31 -9.16 23.16
CA ILE A 289 0.68 -8.39 23.96
C ILE A 289 0.60 -6.86 23.71
N GLY A 290 -0.29 -6.39 22.84
CA GLY A 290 -0.43 -4.97 22.53
C GLY A 290 0.66 -4.47 21.58
N LYS A 291 1.03 -5.31 20.59
CA LYS A 291 2.03 -5.01 19.56
C LYS A 291 1.77 -3.64 18.91
N THR A 292 0.53 -3.36 18.53
CA THR A 292 0.08 -2.14 17.82
C THR A 292 0.46 -0.84 18.52
N LEU A 293 0.09 -0.67 19.79
CA LEU A 293 0.40 0.55 20.56
C LEU A 293 1.87 0.61 20.97
N SER A 294 2.49 -0.55 21.24
CA SER A 294 3.90 -0.62 21.64
C SER A 294 4.85 -0.27 20.48
N SER A 295 4.54 -0.73 19.26
CA SER A 295 5.30 -0.37 18.06
C SER A 295 5.11 1.10 17.71
N LEU A 296 3.91 1.64 17.87
CA LEU A 296 3.65 3.08 17.68
C LEU A 296 4.46 3.92 18.68
N GLN A 297 4.48 3.56 19.96
CA GLN A 297 5.28 4.29 20.94
C GLN A 297 6.78 4.21 20.66
N SER A 298 7.25 3.04 20.22
CA SER A 298 8.63 2.85 19.78
C SER A 298 8.97 3.76 18.59
N ALA A 299 8.07 3.87 17.61
CA ALA A 299 8.22 4.77 16.47
C ALA A 299 8.24 6.25 16.89
N LEU A 300 7.38 6.66 17.83
CA LEU A 300 7.36 8.04 18.36
C LEU A 300 8.66 8.38 19.10
N LEU A 301 9.19 7.45 19.89
CA LEU A 301 10.45 7.64 20.58
C LEU A 301 11.63 7.73 19.60
N LEU A 302 11.66 6.87 18.58
CA LEU A 302 12.64 6.97 17.49
C LEU A 302 12.52 8.31 16.74
N GLN A 303 11.30 8.75 16.43
CA GLN A 303 11.04 10.03 15.78
C GLN A 303 11.62 11.19 16.60
N LYS A 304 11.39 11.18 17.92
CA LYS A 304 11.95 12.18 18.84
C LYS A 304 13.48 12.19 18.80
N ARG A 305 14.13 11.03 18.98
CA ARG A 305 15.59 10.92 18.97
C ARG A 305 16.20 11.35 17.64
N ILE A 306 15.59 10.97 16.51
CA ILE A 306 16.08 11.37 15.19
C ILE A 306 15.92 12.88 14.98
N LYS A 307 14.82 13.48 15.43
CA LYS A 307 14.62 14.93 15.36
C LYS A 307 15.69 15.68 16.13
N GLU A 308 16.05 15.21 17.32
CA GLU A 308 17.11 15.78 18.15
C GLU A 308 18.49 15.64 17.49
N LEU A 309 18.77 14.51 16.81
CA LEU A 309 20.10 14.20 16.25
C LEU A 309 20.34 14.69 14.81
N GLU A 310 19.30 14.76 13.99
CA GLU A 310 19.38 14.99 12.53
C GLU A 310 18.61 16.24 12.09
N ASN A 311 17.99 16.97 13.03
CA ASN A 311 17.26 18.22 12.78
C ASN A 311 16.15 18.12 11.71
N TYR A 312 15.50 16.95 11.62
CA TYR A 312 14.30 16.76 10.80
C TYR A 312 13.31 15.83 11.52
N THR A 313 12.01 15.95 11.25
CA THR A 313 10.99 15.07 11.83
C THR A 313 10.67 13.92 10.86
N PRO A 314 10.97 12.64 11.20
CA PRO A 314 10.54 11.51 10.38
C PRO A 314 9.01 11.40 10.28
N LYS A 315 8.51 11.13 9.07
CA LYS A 315 7.11 10.70 8.88
C LYS A 315 6.93 9.28 9.39
N ILE A 316 5.76 8.95 9.95
CA ILE A 316 5.42 7.58 10.35
C ILE A 316 4.50 6.98 9.30
N ILE A 317 4.88 5.84 8.73
CA ILE A 317 4.09 5.11 7.74
C ILE A 317 3.84 3.71 8.29
N VAL A 318 2.59 3.28 8.35
CA VAL A 318 2.20 1.96 8.85
C VAL A 318 1.51 1.22 7.72
N ALA A 319 2.13 0.13 7.27
CA ALA A 319 1.58 -0.75 6.25
C ALA A 319 1.12 -2.07 6.87
N ILE A 320 -0.09 -2.49 6.52
CA ILE A 320 -0.75 -3.68 7.06
C ILE A 320 -1.25 -4.55 5.90
N PRO A 321 -1.19 -5.89 5.98
CA PRO A 321 -1.60 -6.75 4.87
C PRO A 321 -3.11 -6.83 4.67
N PHE A 322 -3.88 -6.85 5.76
CA PHE A 322 -5.32 -7.12 5.70
C PHE A 322 -6.15 -5.87 5.99
N ILE A 323 -7.08 -5.58 5.09
CA ILE A 323 -7.99 -4.42 5.17
C ILE A 323 -8.78 -4.40 6.49
N ASN A 324 -9.22 -5.57 6.98
CA ASN A 324 -10.02 -5.67 8.21
C ASN A 324 -9.25 -5.19 9.47
N ILE A 325 -7.92 -5.31 9.49
CA ILE A 325 -7.10 -4.82 10.61
C ILE A 325 -6.97 -3.29 10.58
N ILE A 326 -7.07 -2.68 9.39
CA ILE A 326 -6.77 -1.27 9.19
C ILE A 326 -7.80 -0.39 9.89
N GLU A 327 -9.09 -0.72 9.84
CA GLU A 327 -10.13 0.04 10.55
C GLU A 327 -9.95 0.00 12.08
N GLN A 328 -9.55 -1.15 12.62
CA GLN A 328 -9.29 -1.27 14.05
C GLN A 328 -8.05 -0.45 14.45
N ASN A 329 -6.94 -0.59 13.72
CA ASN A 329 -5.71 0.15 14.00
C ASN A 329 -5.92 1.66 13.81
N LYS A 330 -6.73 2.07 12.83
CA LYS A 330 -7.14 3.46 12.60
C LYS A 330 -7.74 4.06 13.86
N MET A 331 -8.75 3.41 14.45
CA MET A 331 -9.40 3.92 15.67
C MET A 331 -8.41 4.05 16.83
N GLU A 332 -7.51 3.06 17.02
CA GLU A 332 -6.49 3.15 18.07
C GLU A 332 -5.54 4.33 17.84
N TYR A 333 -5.13 4.56 16.59
CA TYR A 333 -4.21 5.62 16.21
C TYR A 333 -4.87 7.00 16.36
N GLU A 334 -6.12 7.16 15.90
CA GLU A 334 -6.91 8.39 16.07
C GLU A 334 -7.06 8.76 17.54
N ASN A 335 -7.29 7.79 18.42
CA ASN A 335 -7.42 8.04 19.84
C ASN A 335 -6.08 8.45 20.51
N VAL A 336 -4.95 7.91 20.05
CA VAL A 336 -3.62 8.31 20.53
C VAL A 336 -3.25 9.71 20.06
N PHE A 337 -3.46 9.98 18.77
CA PHE A 337 -3.04 11.20 18.11
C PHE A 337 -3.97 12.38 18.38
N GLY A 338 -5.25 12.12 18.60
CA GLY A 338 -6.27 13.16 18.69
C GLY A 338 -6.36 13.97 17.39
N ARG A 339 -6.55 15.29 17.51
CA ARG A 339 -6.67 16.22 16.37
C ARG A 339 -5.36 16.94 16.01
N ASP A 340 -4.26 16.61 16.68
CA ASP A 340 -3.00 17.35 16.59
C ASP A 340 -2.18 17.03 15.35
N VAL A 341 -2.45 15.89 14.71
CA VAL A 341 -1.76 15.43 13.51
C VAL A 341 -2.71 15.07 12.39
N LYS A 342 -2.24 15.29 11.16
CA LYS A 342 -2.93 14.92 9.94
C LYS A 342 -2.66 13.45 9.62
N MET A 343 -3.60 12.58 9.97
CA MET A 343 -3.53 11.16 9.60
C MET A 343 -4.16 10.92 8.23
N ILE A 344 -3.44 10.22 7.35
CA ILE A 344 -3.96 9.74 6.07
C ILE A 344 -4.15 8.23 6.16
N VAL A 345 -5.31 7.78 5.74
CA VAL A 345 -5.67 6.36 5.70
C VAL A 345 -5.91 5.97 4.24
N HIS A 346 -5.15 5.00 3.73
CA HIS A 346 -5.10 4.63 2.32
C HIS A 346 -5.04 3.11 2.15
N HIS A 347 -6.20 2.45 2.29
CA HIS A 347 -6.37 1.00 2.12
C HIS A 347 -7.49 0.60 1.17
N ARG A 348 -8.32 1.56 0.73
CA ARG A 348 -9.29 1.49 -0.39
C ARG A 348 -9.51 2.88 -1.00
N LEU A 349 -10.19 2.97 -2.15
CA LEU A 349 -10.88 4.19 -2.60
C LEU A 349 -11.97 4.67 -1.60
N ALA A 350 -12.15 3.98 -0.47
CA ALA A 350 -13.39 3.96 0.29
C ALA A 350 -13.40 4.65 1.66
N ASP A 351 -12.33 5.31 2.12
CA ASP A 351 -12.32 5.90 3.48
C ASP A 351 -12.05 7.42 3.50
N PHE A 352 -12.65 8.12 2.55
CA PHE A 352 -12.59 9.59 2.46
C PHE A 352 -13.58 10.32 3.38
N SER A 353 -14.43 9.59 4.12
CA SER A 353 -15.44 10.19 5.01
C SER A 353 -14.87 10.75 6.33
N SER A 354 -13.69 10.30 6.78
CA SER A 354 -13.10 10.77 8.05
C SER A 354 -12.28 12.07 7.95
N VAL A 355 -12.05 12.61 6.74
CA VAL A 355 -11.35 13.90 6.55
C VAL A 355 -12.28 15.10 6.85
N VAL A 356 -13.58 14.88 6.99
CA VAL A 356 -14.60 15.94 7.14
C VAL A 356 -14.78 16.41 8.59
N ASN A 357 -14.16 15.76 9.58
CA ASN A 357 -14.29 16.13 11.00
C ASN A 357 -13.24 17.15 11.50
N SER A 358 -12.38 17.68 10.62
CA SER A 358 -11.56 18.86 10.93
C SER A 358 -12.32 20.14 10.57
N THR A 359 -12.29 21.13 11.46
CA THR A 359 -12.97 22.44 11.36
C THR A 359 -12.55 23.33 10.17
N GLU A 360 -11.67 22.85 9.29
CA GLU A 360 -11.38 23.48 8.02
C GLU A 360 -12.11 22.72 6.92
N GLU A 361 -13.05 23.38 6.23
CA GLU A 361 -13.71 22.87 5.02
C GLU A 361 -12.68 22.71 3.88
N ILE A 362 -11.86 21.67 3.94
CA ILE A 362 -10.93 21.33 2.85
C ILE A 362 -11.77 20.75 1.71
N PRO A 363 -11.68 21.31 0.49
CA PRO A 363 -12.33 20.73 -0.69
C PRO A 363 -11.93 19.27 -0.89
N LEU A 364 -12.90 18.41 -1.18
CA LEU A 364 -12.73 16.95 -1.23
C LEU A 364 -11.69 16.52 -2.28
N ASP A 365 -11.56 17.26 -3.38
CA ASP A 365 -10.53 17.07 -4.40
C ASP A 365 -9.10 17.31 -3.87
N LYS A 366 -8.90 18.31 -3.02
CA LYS A 366 -7.61 18.55 -2.33
C LYS A 366 -7.31 17.43 -1.33
N ALA A 367 -8.31 16.96 -0.59
CA ALA A 367 -8.14 15.82 0.32
C ALA A 367 -7.72 14.54 -0.43
N LEU A 368 -8.32 14.28 -1.59
CA LEU A 368 -7.97 13.15 -2.46
C LEU A 368 -6.54 13.22 -2.97
N LEU A 369 -6.12 14.40 -3.46
CA LEU A 369 -4.74 14.61 -3.92
C LEU A 369 -3.75 14.37 -2.78
N ARG A 370 -4.04 14.85 -1.58
CA ARG A 370 -3.22 14.63 -0.37
C ARG A 370 -3.11 13.14 -0.02
N THR A 371 -4.21 12.38 -0.07
CA THR A 371 -4.20 10.93 0.18
C THR A 371 -3.42 10.15 -0.88
N GLU A 372 -3.52 10.52 -2.15
CA GLU A 372 -2.73 9.90 -3.21
C GLU A 372 -1.24 10.20 -3.09
N ALA A 373 -0.87 11.39 -2.61
CA ALA A 373 0.50 11.84 -2.39
C ALA A 373 1.10 11.41 -1.04
N TRP A 374 0.32 10.78 -0.16
CA TRP A 374 0.71 10.52 1.24
C TRP A 374 1.21 11.79 1.95
N ASP A 375 0.52 12.90 1.73
CA ASP A 375 0.78 14.20 2.34
C ASP A 375 0.17 14.30 3.76
N GLY A 376 0.60 13.47 4.70
CA GLY A 376 0.15 13.46 6.10
C GLY A 376 1.29 13.28 7.08
N ASP A 377 1.07 13.56 8.36
CA ASP A 377 2.06 13.35 9.42
C ASP A 377 2.24 11.86 9.72
N VAL A 378 1.12 11.13 9.67
CA VAL A 378 1.05 9.68 9.84
C VAL A 378 0.25 9.08 8.69
N ILE A 379 0.80 8.05 8.06
CA ILE A 379 0.15 7.35 6.95
C ILE A 379 -0.17 5.93 7.38
N LEU A 380 -1.43 5.52 7.27
CA LEU A 380 -1.89 4.16 7.45
C LEU A 380 -2.27 3.60 6.08
N THR A 381 -1.68 2.49 5.65
CA THR A 381 -1.85 1.96 4.29
C THR A 381 -1.78 0.43 4.24
N THR A 382 -1.98 -0.15 3.05
CA THR A 382 -1.86 -1.60 2.85
C THR A 382 -0.50 -1.99 2.29
N PHE A 383 -0.11 -3.26 2.45
CA PHE A 383 1.04 -3.83 1.74
C PHE A 383 0.94 -3.67 0.22
N VAL A 384 -0.27 -3.81 -0.33
CA VAL A 384 -0.52 -3.60 -1.76
C VAL A 384 -0.14 -2.17 -2.16
N GLN A 385 -0.68 -1.16 -1.47
CA GLN A 385 -0.40 0.24 -1.77
C GLN A 385 1.07 0.63 -1.54
N PHE A 386 1.71 0.03 -0.53
CA PHE A 386 3.10 0.24 -0.21
C PHE A 386 4.03 -0.36 -1.27
N PHE A 387 3.96 -1.68 -1.52
CA PHE A 387 4.88 -2.36 -2.43
C PHE A 387 4.61 -2.02 -3.90
N GLN A 388 3.35 -1.90 -4.33
CA GLN A 388 3.06 -1.47 -5.72
C GLN A 388 3.53 -0.05 -6.02
N SER A 389 3.66 0.81 -5.00
CA SER A 389 4.25 2.14 -5.22
C SER A 389 5.73 2.09 -5.56
N ILE A 390 6.42 1.02 -5.15
CA ILE A 390 7.83 0.77 -5.43
C ILE A 390 7.94 0.14 -6.82
N TYR A 391 7.29 -1.00 -7.05
CA TYR A 391 7.43 -1.78 -8.28
C TYR A 391 6.53 -1.30 -9.42
N THR A 392 6.70 -0.07 -9.88
CA THR A 392 5.89 0.49 -10.98
C THR A 392 6.57 1.62 -11.74
N GLY A 393 6.12 1.86 -12.97
CA GLY A 393 6.41 3.08 -13.75
C GLY A 393 5.27 4.09 -13.70
N GLU A 394 4.15 3.78 -13.04
CA GLU A 394 2.97 4.63 -13.06
C GLU A 394 3.17 5.90 -12.24
N ASN A 395 2.97 7.05 -12.89
CA ASN A 395 3.12 8.38 -12.30
C ASN A 395 2.30 8.53 -11.00
N ARG A 396 1.04 8.07 -11.00
CA ARG A 396 0.14 8.19 -9.84
C ARG A 396 0.70 7.47 -8.60
N LEU A 397 1.24 6.27 -8.78
CA LEU A 397 1.73 5.44 -7.69
C LEU A 397 3.10 5.91 -7.20
N LEU A 398 3.98 6.33 -8.11
CA LEU A 398 5.33 6.80 -7.79
C LEU A 398 5.37 8.07 -6.94
N LYS A 399 4.29 8.88 -6.90
CA LYS A 399 4.19 10.08 -6.02
C LYS A 399 4.51 9.79 -4.55
N LYS A 400 4.32 8.56 -4.09
CA LYS A 400 4.49 8.16 -2.69
C LYS A 400 5.96 7.94 -2.30
N ILE A 401 6.84 7.63 -3.25
CA ILE A 401 8.21 7.19 -2.99
C ILE A 401 9.04 8.23 -2.23
N ASN A 402 8.91 9.51 -2.56
CA ASN A 402 9.64 10.56 -1.86
C ASN A 402 9.28 10.63 -0.36
N LYS A 403 8.08 10.16 0.04
CA LYS A 403 7.65 10.12 1.45
C LYS A 403 8.32 9.01 2.26
N LEU A 404 8.91 8.01 1.60
CA LEU A 404 9.68 6.95 2.28
C LEU A 404 11.00 7.50 2.81
N ALA A 405 11.56 8.54 2.18
CA ALA A 405 12.84 9.09 2.56
C ALA A 405 12.82 9.69 3.97
N GLY A 406 13.80 9.28 4.78
CA GLY A 406 13.94 9.65 6.18
C GLY A 406 12.80 9.19 7.09
N SER A 407 11.81 8.44 6.59
CA SER A 407 10.63 8.02 7.35
C SER A 407 10.91 6.84 8.30
N ILE A 408 9.97 6.61 9.22
CA ILE A 408 9.86 5.39 10.02
C ILE A 408 8.68 4.59 9.48
N VAL A 409 8.94 3.39 8.97
CA VAL A 409 7.94 2.50 8.38
C VAL A 409 7.70 1.32 9.31
N ILE A 410 6.46 1.13 9.74
CA ILE A 410 6.00 -0.04 10.49
C ILE A 410 5.35 -1.01 9.51
N LEU A 411 5.87 -2.23 9.42
CA LEU A 411 5.28 -3.31 8.62
C LEU A 411 4.68 -4.35 9.59
N ASP A 412 3.36 -4.31 9.75
CA ASP A 412 2.62 -5.23 10.62
C ASP A 412 2.29 -6.54 9.91
N GLU A 413 2.33 -7.64 10.66
CA GLU A 413 2.15 -9.00 10.17
C GLU A 413 3.00 -9.32 8.91
N ILE A 414 4.28 -8.93 8.94
CA ILE A 414 5.26 -9.06 7.84
C ILE A 414 5.37 -10.50 7.27
N GLN A 415 4.99 -11.52 8.04
CA GLN A 415 4.95 -12.92 7.59
C GLN A 415 3.96 -13.17 6.47
N SER A 416 2.96 -12.29 6.28
CA SER A 416 1.95 -12.46 5.23
C SER A 416 2.47 -12.15 3.82
N ILE A 417 3.74 -11.76 3.68
CA ILE A 417 4.38 -11.57 2.38
C ILE A 417 4.42 -12.92 1.66
N PRO A 418 3.98 -13.01 0.39
CA PRO A 418 4.13 -14.23 -0.41
C PRO A 418 5.59 -14.67 -0.45
N GLN A 419 5.83 -15.96 -0.20
CA GLN A 419 7.18 -16.50 -0.03
C GLN A 419 8.06 -16.26 -1.26
N GLU A 420 7.49 -16.33 -2.46
CA GLU A 420 8.18 -16.06 -3.72
C GLU A 420 8.74 -14.63 -3.83
N TYR A 421 8.20 -13.67 -3.08
CA TYR A 421 8.63 -12.27 -3.08
C TYR A 421 9.47 -11.89 -1.86
N MET A 422 9.66 -12.79 -0.89
CA MET A 422 10.48 -12.51 0.30
C MET A 422 11.91 -12.07 -0.06
N PRO A 423 12.63 -12.71 -1.01
CA PRO A 423 13.94 -12.23 -1.44
C PRO A 423 13.89 -10.81 -2.02
N LEU A 424 13.00 -10.57 -2.97
CA LEU A 424 12.83 -9.27 -3.64
C LEU A 424 12.52 -8.15 -2.64
N ILE A 425 11.55 -8.37 -1.75
CA ILE A 425 11.14 -7.40 -0.74
C ILE A 425 12.25 -7.17 0.27
N GLY A 426 12.88 -8.23 0.79
CA GLY A 426 14.01 -8.11 1.71
C GLY A 426 15.14 -7.24 1.16
N ALA A 427 15.55 -7.49 -0.07
CA ALA A 427 16.60 -6.71 -0.75
C ALA A 427 16.15 -5.26 -1.00
N THR A 428 14.88 -5.06 -1.36
CA THR A 428 14.28 -3.74 -1.58
C THR A 428 14.25 -2.90 -0.30
N LEU A 429 13.82 -3.48 0.83
CA LEU A 429 13.81 -2.80 2.13
C LEU A 429 15.23 -2.38 2.54
N LYS A 430 16.23 -3.23 2.33
CA LYS A 430 17.64 -2.90 2.57
C LYS A 430 18.12 -1.74 1.70
N MET A 431 17.78 -1.70 0.41
CA MET A 431 18.15 -0.59 -0.47
C MET A 431 17.42 0.72 -0.10
N ILE A 432 16.16 0.66 0.30
CA ILE A 432 15.42 1.84 0.80
C ILE A 432 16.04 2.36 2.10
N ALA A 433 16.36 1.46 3.04
CA ALA A 433 17.04 1.80 4.28
C ALA A 433 18.40 2.47 4.03
N LYS A 434 19.18 1.93 3.09
CA LYS A 434 20.48 2.43 2.69
C LYS A 434 20.38 3.81 2.01
N TYR A 435 19.66 3.90 0.90
CA TYR A 435 19.68 5.09 0.05
C TYR A 435 18.78 6.22 0.56
N TYR A 436 17.65 5.88 1.17
CA TYR A 436 16.68 6.88 1.61
C TYR A 436 16.77 7.16 3.12
N GLY A 437 17.59 6.42 3.87
CA GLY A 437 17.72 6.57 5.32
C GLY A 437 16.49 6.14 6.11
N THR A 438 15.56 5.42 5.46
CA THR A 438 14.33 4.91 6.07
C THR A 438 14.65 3.91 7.17
N ARG A 439 13.86 3.93 8.25
CA ARG A 439 13.95 2.96 9.35
C ARG A 439 12.71 2.09 9.37
N PHE A 440 12.88 0.79 9.52
CA PHE A 440 11.80 -0.18 9.50
C PHE A 440 11.58 -0.80 10.88
N ILE A 441 10.32 -0.88 11.30
CA ILE A 441 9.87 -1.70 12.43
C ILE A 441 9.06 -2.86 11.84
N LEU A 442 9.63 -4.06 11.83
CA LEU A 442 9.00 -5.27 11.33
C LEU A 442 8.38 -6.00 12.52
N MET A 443 7.06 -6.18 12.53
CA MET A 443 6.36 -6.75 13.68
C MET A 443 5.50 -7.95 13.30
N THR A 444 5.51 -8.99 14.13
CA THR A 444 4.79 -10.25 13.87
C THR A 444 4.81 -11.18 15.09
N ALA A 445 3.95 -12.20 15.08
CA ALA A 445 4.06 -13.35 15.99
C ALA A 445 5.16 -14.35 15.57
N THR A 446 5.45 -14.44 14.28
CA THR A 446 6.36 -15.41 13.66
C THR A 446 7.30 -14.68 12.70
N GLN A 447 8.43 -14.20 13.21
CA GLN A 447 9.36 -13.36 12.46
C GLN A 447 9.91 -14.08 11.22
N PRO A 448 9.55 -13.66 9.99
CA PRO A 448 10.21 -14.16 8.80
C PRO A 448 11.62 -13.59 8.77
N LYS A 449 12.56 -14.40 8.27
CA LYS A 449 13.95 -14.00 8.05
C LYS A 449 14.10 -13.12 6.80
N ILE A 450 13.27 -12.10 6.67
CA ILE A 450 13.11 -11.29 5.45
C ILE A 450 14.42 -10.63 5.01
N LEU A 451 15.26 -10.23 5.97
CA LEU A 451 16.57 -9.64 5.68
C LEU A 451 17.56 -10.67 5.14
N GLU A 452 17.55 -11.89 5.70
CA GLU A 452 18.36 -13.02 5.21
C GLU A 452 17.90 -13.44 3.80
N PHE A 453 16.60 -13.48 3.53
CA PHE A 453 16.06 -13.71 2.18
C PHE A 453 16.56 -12.64 1.19
N GLY A 454 16.61 -11.37 1.61
CA GLY A 454 17.16 -10.29 0.80
C GLY A 454 18.64 -10.48 0.44
N ASP A 455 19.45 -10.98 1.38
CA ASP A 455 20.87 -11.25 1.14
C ASP A 455 21.12 -12.29 0.06
N MET A 456 20.16 -13.17 -0.20
CA MET A 456 20.27 -14.17 -1.25
C MET A 456 20.35 -13.54 -2.65
N LEU A 457 19.70 -12.38 -2.87
CA LEU A 457 19.81 -11.61 -4.12
C LEU A 457 21.14 -10.86 -4.21
N PHE A 458 21.67 -10.38 -3.09
CA PHE A 458 22.98 -9.73 -3.07
C PHE A 458 24.10 -10.72 -3.32
N ASN A 459 24.07 -11.94 -2.79
CA ASN A 459 25.13 -12.92 -3.01
C ASN A 459 25.29 -13.36 -4.48
N GLN A 460 24.30 -13.13 -5.34
CA GLN A 460 24.36 -13.42 -6.78
C GLN A 460 24.87 -12.24 -7.61
N SER A 461 24.86 -11.04 -7.03
CA SER A 461 25.37 -9.82 -7.65
C SER A 461 26.66 -9.42 -6.93
N SER A 462 27.60 -8.71 -7.54
CA SER A 462 28.88 -8.36 -6.89
C SER A 462 28.72 -7.29 -5.78
N TYR A 463 27.68 -7.38 -4.95
CA TYR A 463 27.35 -6.45 -3.88
C TYR A 463 27.99 -6.89 -2.55
N ASP A 464 28.59 -5.93 -1.85
CA ASP A 464 29.04 -6.14 -0.49
C ASP A 464 27.84 -6.39 0.42
N LYS A 465 27.93 -7.44 1.25
CA LYS A 465 26.99 -7.65 2.35
C LYS A 465 27.12 -6.46 3.30
N GLU A 466 26.12 -5.58 3.32
CA GLU A 466 25.94 -4.68 4.43
C GLU A 466 25.27 -5.45 5.57
N ASP A 467 26.06 -5.73 6.61
CA ASP A 467 25.56 -6.19 7.91
C ASP A 467 24.79 -5.04 8.57
N GLY A 468 23.55 -4.82 8.12
CA GLY A 468 22.62 -3.95 8.82
C GLY A 468 22.31 -4.56 10.19
N LYS A 469 22.88 -4.00 11.26
CA LYS A 469 22.58 -4.41 12.64
C LYS A 469 21.07 -4.33 12.86
N GLU A 470 20.43 -5.48 13.04
CA GLU A 470 19.04 -5.61 13.44
C GLU A 470 18.95 -5.47 14.96
N VAL A 471 17.94 -4.75 15.44
CA VAL A 471 17.65 -4.61 16.88
C VAL A 471 16.29 -5.20 17.21
N GLN A 472 16.28 -6.25 18.02
CA GLN A 472 15.05 -6.81 18.59
C GLN A 472 14.52 -5.88 19.69
N LEU A 473 13.36 -5.27 19.47
CA LEU A 473 12.70 -4.36 20.42
C LEU A 473 12.20 -5.08 21.68
N LEU A 474 11.90 -6.38 21.58
CA LEU A 474 11.55 -7.21 22.74
C LEU A 474 12.56 -8.36 22.87
N PRO A 475 13.73 -8.13 23.51
CA PRO A 475 14.79 -9.14 23.59
C PRO A 475 14.36 -10.41 24.33
N ASP A 476 13.49 -10.27 25.34
CA ASP A 476 12.96 -11.37 26.14
C ASP A 476 11.68 -11.98 25.55
N TYR A 477 11.42 -11.82 24.25
CA TYR A 477 10.19 -12.31 23.60
C TYR A 477 9.90 -13.80 23.86
N LYS A 478 10.94 -14.64 23.90
CA LYS A 478 10.81 -16.10 24.17
C LYS A 478 10.09 -16.39 25.49
N PHE A 479 10.35 -15.61 26.54
CA PHE A 479 9.64 -15.71 27.82
C PHE A 479 8.12 -15.47 27.67
N TYR A 480 7.72 -14.59 26.74
CA TYR A 480 6.30 -14.34 26.49
C TYR A 480 5.61 -15.50 25.80
N PHE A 481 6.33 -16.32 25.03
CA PHE A 481 5.81 -17.52 24.38
C PHE A 481 5.87 -18.77 25.27
N GLU A 482 6.95 -18.97 26.04
CA GLU A 482 7.10 -20.10 26.96
C GLU A 482 6.00 -20.15 28.02
N GLY A 483 5.56 -18.98 28.49
CA GLY A 483 4.45 -18.87 29.45
C GLY A 483 3.06 -19.06 28.83
N LEU A 484 2.94 -19.42 27.54
CA LEU A 484 1.66 -19.68 26.90
C LEU A 484 1.31 -21.16 26.97
N GLN A 485 0.15 -21.44 27.55
CA GLN A 485 -0.42 -22.77 27.67
C GLN A 485 -1.85 -22.77 27.12
N ARG A 486 -2.18 -21.90 26.17
CA ARG A 486 -3.56 -21.69 25.74
C ARG A 486 -4.02 -22.79 24.81
N THR A 487 -3.17 -23.15 23.85
CA THR A 487 -3.51 -24.07 22.77
C THR A 487 -2.47 -25.17 22.54
N LYS A 488 -2.87 -26.20 21.79
CA LYS A 488 -1.96 -27.17 21.18
C LYS A 488 -2.44 -27.52 19.77
N PHE A 489 -1.50 -27.75 18.86
CA PHE A 489 -1.82 -28.37 17.58
C PHE A 489 -1.96 -29.88 17.74
N VAL A 490 -2.98 -30.43 17.10
CA VAL A 490 -3.23 -31.88 17.00
C VAL A 490 -3.32 -32.21 15.51
N PRO A 491 -2.19 -32.58 14.86
CA PRO A 491 -2.18 -32.93 13.44
C PRO A 491 -2.90 -34.26 13.19
N ILE A 492 -3.86 -34.26 12.27
CA ILE A 492 -4.57 -35.44 11.76
C ILE A 492 -4.37 -35.45 10.24
N LEU A 493 -3.16 -35.85 9.83
CA LEU A 493 -2.67 -35.73 8.45
C LEU A 493 -2.48 -37.08 7.74
N GLU A 494 -2.81 -38.18 8.41
CA GLU A 494 -2.59 -39.56 7.95
C GLU A 494 -3.47 -39.92 6.73
N GLU A 495 -4.68 -39.37 6.67
CA GLU A 495 -5.64 -39.57 5.58
C GLU A 495 -6.23 -38.24 5.11
N GLU A 496 -6.46 -38.12 3.79
CA GLU A 496 -7.27 -37.03 3.25
C GLU A 496 -8.75 -37.25 3.59
N LEU A 497 -9.36 -36.27 4.26
CA LEU A 497 -10.76 -36.33 4.68
C LEU A 497 -11.67 -35.70 3.61
N ASP A 498 -12.71 -36.44 3.23
CA ASP A 498 -13.85 -35.85 2.53
C ASP A 498 -14.79 -35.13 3.53
N ASN A 499 -15.83 -34.47 3.01
CA ASN A 499 -16.77 -33.72 3.85
C ASN A 499 -17.48 -34.61 4.87
N ASP A 500 -17.86 -35.83 4.49
CA ASP A 500 -18.62 -36.74 5.36
C ASP A 500 -17.75 -37.28 6.50
N LYS A 501 -16.52 -37.68 6.20
CA LYS A 501 -15.51 -38.09 7.20
C LYS A 501 -15.17 -36.94 8.13
N PHE A 502 -15.01 -35.73 7.60
CA PHE A 502 -14.75 -34.55 8.43
C PHE A 502 -15.91 -34.25 9.39
N ILE A 503 -17.16 -34.28 8.91
CA ILE A 503 -18.33 -34.05 9.76
C ILE A 503 -18.39 -35.08 10.88
N LYS A 504 -18.14 -36.36 10.58
CA LYS A 504 -18.06 -37.41 11.58
C LYS A 504 -16.98 -37.12 12.63
N LEU A 505 -15.78 -36.75 12.19
CA LEU A 505 -14.67 -36.37 13.08
C LEU A 505 -15.00 -35.14 13.93
N PHE A 506 -15.65 -34.14 13.33
CA PHE A 506 -16.08 -32.92 14.02
C PHE A 506 -17.01 -33.28 15.19
N PHE A 507 -18.08 -34.02 14.93
CA PHE A 507 -19.03 -34.43 15.98
C PHE A 507 -18.44 -35.43 16.98
N GLU A 508 -17.39 -36.17 16.63
CA GLU A 508 -16.65 -37.03 17.57
C GLU A 508 -15.85 -36.21 18.61
N LYS A 509 -15.20 -35.12 18.19
CA LYS A 509 -14.33 -34.33 19.08
C LYS A 509 -15.04 -33.13 19.71
N TRP A 510 -16.07 -32.59 19.07
CA TRP A 510 -16.80 -31.43 19.55
C TRP A 510 -17.82 -31.79 20.64
N SER A 511 -18.13 -30.82 21.51
CA SER A 511 -19.13 -30.97 22.58
C SER A 511 -20.10 -29.79 22.56
N TYR A 512 -21.38 -30.05 22.78
CA TYR A 512 -22.46 -29.05 22.64
C TYR A 512 -22.33 -27.81 23.55
N TYR A 513 -21.52 -27.86 24.60
CA TYR A 513 -21.30 -26.70 25.49
C TYR A 513 -20.06 -25.89 25.11
N LYS A 514 -19.38 -26.22 24.00
CA LYS A 514 -18.14 -25.55 23.55
C LYS A 514 -18.36 -24.81 22.23
N SER A 515 -17.82 -23.61 22.14
CA SER A 515 -17.73 -22.84 20.91
C SER A 515 -16.59 -23.35 20.03
N CYS A 516 -16.86 -23.52 18.73
CA CYS A 516 -15.92 -24.10 17.79
C CYS A 516 -15.73 -23.20 16.56
N LEU A 517 -14.46 -23.05 16.17
CA LEU A 517 -14.08 -22.40 14.91
C LEU A 517 -13.69 -23.46 13.87
N ILE A 518 -14.27 -23.42 12.68
CA ILE A 518 -13.89 -24.29 11.56
C ILE A 518 -13.38 -23.40 10.45
N VAL A 519 -12.11 -23.54 10.07
CA VAL A 519 -11.47 -22.73 9.04
C VAL A 519 -11.01 -23.64 7.91
N VAL A 520 -11.51 -23.40 6.71
CA VAL A 520 -11.16 -24.16 5.51
C VAL A 520 -10.66 -23.26 4.38
N ASN A 521 -9.95 -23.83 3.43
CA ASN A 521 -9.22 -23.02 2.46
C ASN A 521 -10.11 -22.40 1.38
N THR A 522 -11.16 -23.09 0.91
CA THR A 522 -12.01 -22.61 -0.19
C THR A 522 -13.41 -22.20 0.26
N ILE A 523 -13.96 -21.18 -0.42
CA ILE A 523 -15.35 -20.73 -0.22
C ILE A 523 -16.34 -21.88 -0.45
N LYS A 524 -16.18 -22.62 -1.55
CA LYS A 524 -17.07 -23.73 -1.92
C LYS A 524 -17.17 -24.76 -0.80
N ARG A 525 -16.02 -25.21 -0.29
CA ARG A 525 -15.93 -26.17 0.81
C ARG A 525 -16.56 -25.61 2.09
N SER A 526 -16.29 -24.34 2.39
CA SER A 526 -16.82 -23.70 3.60
C SER A 526 -18.35 -23.60 3.58
N ILE A 527 -18.98 -23.36 2.42
CA ILE A 527 -20.44 -23.37 2.26
C ILE A 527 -20.99 -24.79 2.43
N GLU A 528 -20.39 -25.79 1.77
CA GLU A 528 -20.84 -27.19 1.87
C GLU A 528 -20.81 -27.70 3.33
N LEU A 529 -19.74 -27.40 4.06
CA LEU A 529 -19.62 -27.77 5.47
C LEU A 529 -20.59 -26.99 6.35
N TYR A 530 -20.76 -25.68 6.13
CA TYR A 530 -21.74 -24.87 6.87
C TYR A 530 -23.15 -25.43 6.73
N THR A 531 -23.61 -25.68 5.51
CA THR A 531 -24.95 -26.19 5.23
C THR A 531 -25.17 -27.54 5.92
N ARG A 532 -24.25 -28.50 5.74
CA ARG A 532 -24.38 -29.82 6.36
C ARG A 532 -24.34 -29.78 7.88
N ILE A 533 -23.44 -28.99 8.47
CA ILE A 533 -23.37 -28.86 9.94
C ILE A 533 -24.66 -28.25 10.50
N LYS A 534 -25.21 -27.22 9.84
CA LYS A 534 -26.47 -26.58 10.22
C LYS A 534 -27.65 -27.54 10.12
N GLU A 535 -27.71 -28.35 9.07
CA GLU A 535 -28.73 -29.40 8.89
C GLU A 535 -28.62 -30.48 9.97
N THR A 536 -27.43 -31.04 10.20
CA THR A 536 -27.22 -32.08 11.22
C THR A 536 -27.53 -31.58 12.63
N ILE A 537 -27.17 -30.34 12.97
CA ILE A 537 -27.51 -29.74 14.27
C ILE A 537 -29.02 -29.62 14.46
N LYS A 538 -29.74 -29.25 13.39
CA LYS A 538 -31.20 -29.17 13.38
C LYS A 538 -31.85 -30.55 13.51
N GLU A 539 -31.32 -31.56 12.82
CA GLU A 539 -31.79 -32.95 12.91
C GLU A 539 -31.58 -33.57 14.30
N MET A 540 -30.47 -33.19 14.96
CA MET A 540 -30.15 -33.62 16.33
C MET A 540 -30.89 -32.81 17.41
N ASP A 541 -31.72 -31.83 17.03
CA ASP A 541 -32.43 -30.92 17.95
C ASP A 541 -31.49 -30.18 18.93
N ILE A 542 -30.30 -29.82 18.45
CA ILE A 542 -29.30 -29.11 19.24
C ILE A 542 -29.50 -27.61 19.05
N ASN A 543 -29.82 -26.89 20.12
CA ASN A 543 -30.07 -25.44 20.09
C ASN A 543 -28.77 -24.62 20.15
N ILE A 544 -27.95 -24.70 19.09
CA ILE A 544 -26.68 -23.96 18.97
C ILE A 544 -26.64 -23.23 17.64
N PRO A 545 -26.39 -21.91 17.62
CA PRO A 545 -26.31 -21.16 16.39
C PRO A 545 -25.03 -21.54 15.61
N VAL A 546 -25.22 -21.71 14.30
CA VAL A 546 -24.15 -21.92 13.33
C VAL A 546 -24.08 -20.68 12.44
N TYR A 547 -22.92 -20.05 12.38
CA TYR A 547 -22.66 -18.89 11.53
C TYR A 547 -21.63 -19.20 10.45
N TYR A 548 -21.64 -18.40 9.40
CA TYR A 548 -20.73 -18.49 8.27
C TYR A 548 -20.03 -17.17 8.00
N LEU A 549 -18.74 -17.21 7.66
CA LEU A 549 -17.94 -16.02 7.36
C LEU A 549 -16.93 -16.27 6.23
N SER A 550 -17.09 -15.59 5.10
CA SER A 550 -16.09 -15.56 4.03
C SER A 550 -16.18 -14.28 3.21
N THR A 551 -15.20 -14.04 2.33
CA THR A 551 -15.23 -12.92 1.36
C THR A 551 -16.38 -13.00 0.34
N ASN A 552 -17.13 -14.11 0.30
CA ASN A 552 -18.33 -14.26 -0.53
C ASN A 552 -19.51 -13.44 0.00
N ILE A 553 -19.45 -13.02 1.27
CA ILE A 553 -20.47 -12.23 1.95
C ILE A 553 -20.11 -10.74 1.84
N LEU A 554 -21.13 -9.90 1.64
CA LEU A 554 -20.99 -8.44 1.61
C LEU A 554 -20.25 -7.90 2.86
N PRO A 555 -19.35 -6.92 2.72
CA PRO A 555 -18.63 -6.31 3.84
C PRO A 555 -19.54 -5.87 5.00
N ILE A 556 -20.69 -5.26 4.72
CA ILE A 556 -21.66 -4.86 5.75
C ILE A 556 -22.21 -6.06 6.54
N LYS A 557 -22.55 -7.16 5.86
CA LYS A 557 -23.06 -8.39 6.47
C LYS A 557 -21.98 -9.15 7.24
N ARG A 558 -20.73 -9.14 6.76
CA ARG A 558 -19.61 -9.71 7.51
C ARG A 558 -19.43 -9.04 8.87
N ARG A 559 -19.57 -7.71 8.94
CA ARG A 559 -19.53 -6.96 10.22
C ARG A 559 -20.64 -7.42 11.16
N GLU A 560 -21.87 -7.55 10.66
CA GLU A 560 -23.01 -8.05 11.47
C GLU A 560 -22.76 -9.46 12.02
N VAL A 561 -22.23 -10.39 11.21
CA VAL A 561 -21.91 -11.76 11.66
C VAL A 561 -20.82 -11.73 12.73
N ILE A 562 -19.76 -10.94 12.52
CA ILE A 562 -18.65 -10.79 13.47
C ILE A 562 -19.16 -10.27 14.82
N GLU A 563 -20.01 -9.24 14.82
CA GLU A 563 -20.61 -8.69 16.04
C GLU A 563 -21.47 -9.71 16.77
N LYS A 564 -22.38 -10.41 16.07
CA LYS A 564 -23.24 -11.45 16.65
C LYS A 564 -22.43 -12.58 17.30
N VAL A 565 -21.42 -13.10 16.59
CA VAL A 565 -20.57 -14.17 17.10
C VAL A 565 -19.76 -13.68 18.31
N ARG A 566 -19.20 -12.46 18.25
CA ARG A 566 -18.48 -11.87 19.38
C ARG A 566 -19.38 -11.76 20.61
N ASP A 567 -20.58 -11.22 20.46
CA ASP A 567 -21.53 -11.07 21.56
C ASP A 567 -21.89 -12.43 22.20
N LEU A 568 -22.02 -13.49 21.41
CA LEU A 568 -22.26 -14.84 21.95
C LEU A 568 -21.05 -15.36 22.74
N LEU A 569 -19.83 -15.20 22.20
CA LEU A 569 -18.59 -15.63 22.86
C LEU A 569 -18.35 -14.87 24.17
N ASP A 570 -18.56 -13.55 24.19
CA ASP A 570 -18.40 -12.71 25.38
C ASP A 570 -19.39 -13.10 26.49
N ASN A 571 -20.59 -13.55 26.09
CA ASN A 571 -21.62 -14.06 27.00
C ASN A 571 -21.47 -15.57 27.33
N ASN A 572 -20.36 -16.22 26.95
CA ASN A 572 -20.10 -17.65 27.12
C ASN A 572 -21.22 -18.56 26.57
N LYS A 573 -21.89 -18.14 25.48
CA LYS A 573 -22.88 -18.96 24.78
C LYS A 573 -22.18 -19.78 23.69
N PRO A 574 -22.43 -21.10 23.60
CA PRO A 574 -21.81 -21.94 22.58
C PRO A 574 -22.22 -21.50 21.18
N VAL A 575 -21.25 -21.44 20.27
CA VAL A 575 -21.46 -21.05 18.87
C VAL A 575 -20.49 -21.79 17.95
N ILE A 576 -20.95 -22.16 16.76
CA ILE A 576 -20.09 -22.69 15.71
C ILE A 576 -19.92 -21.63 14.62
N LEU A 577 -18.67 -21.32 14.28
CA LEU A 577 -18.35 -20.46 13.16
C LEU A 577 -17.60 -21.26 12.09
N VAL A 578 -18.19 -21.36 10.90
CA VAL A 578 -17.52 -21.89 9.71
C VAL A 578 -16.98 -20.71 8.89
N SER A 579 -15.68 -20.70 8.60
CA SER A 579 -15.04 -19.57 7.93
C SER A 579 -13.95 -20.00 6.93
N THR A 580 -13.59 -19.08 6.05
CA THR A 580 -12.33 -19.13 5.30
C THR A 580 -11.22 -18.40 6.06
N GLN A 581 -10.09 -18.06 5.40
CA GLN A 581 -9.00 -17.27 5.97
C GLN A 581 -9.43 -15.87 6.44
N THR A 582 -10.65 -15.44 6.14
CA THR A 582 -11.21 -14.15 6.56
C THR A 582 -11.16 -13.92 8.07
N ILE A 583 -11.23 -14.99 8.88
CA ILE A 583 -11.17 -14.93 10.35
C ILE A 583 -9.75 -14.76 10.90
N GLU A 584 -8.72 -15.08 10.12
CA GLU A 584 -7.32 -15.10 10.56
C GLU A 584 -6.83 -13.68 10.92
N ALA A 585 -7.36 -12.65 10.26
CA ALA A 585 -6.92 -11.27 10.39
C ALA A 585 -7.97 -10.33 11.02
N GLY A 586 -7.60 -9.66 12.12
CA GLY A 586 -8.32 -8.48 12.63
C GLY A 586 -9.64 -8.74 13.38
N VAL A 587 -9.96 -9.98 13.75
CA VAL A 587 -11.21 -10.30 14.46
C VAL A 587 -10.93 -10.77 15.89
N ASP A 588 -11.34 -9.99 16.89
CA ASP A 588 -11.15 -10.33 18.31
C ASP A 588 -12.20 -11.34 18.78
N MET A 589 -11.88 -12.63 18.67
CA MET A 589 -12.75 -13.75 19.08
C MET A 589 -11.96 -14.80 19.88
N ASP A 590 -12.67 -15.45 20.81
CA ASP A 590 -12.10 -16.44 21.74
C ASP A 590 -12.93 -17.74 21.77
N PHE A 591 -12.57 -18.71 20.92
CA PHE A 591 -13.23 -20.02 20.81
C PHE A 591 -12.63 -21.06 21.78
N ASP A 592 -13.33 -22.17 22.02
CA ASP A 592 -12.87 -23.25 22.90
C ASP A 592 -12.05 -24.32 22.16
N MET A 593 -12.19 -24.39 20.84
CA MET A 593 -11.42 -25.29 19.97
C MET A 593 -11.50 -24.81 18.52
N ALA A 594 -10.59 -25.31 17.68
CA ALA A 594 -10.67 -25.09 16.24
C ALA A 594 -10.38 -26.35 15.42
N PHE A 595 -10.97 -26.41 14.23
CA PHE A 595 -10.57 -27.29 13.14
C PHE A 595 -10.04 -26.42 12.01
N ARG A 596 -8.78 -26.64 11.63
CA ARG A 596 -8.11 -25.90 10.56
C ARG A 596 -7.73 -26.86 9.46
N ASP A 597 -8.23 -26.62 8.25
CA ASP A 597 -7.72 -27.27 7.06
C ASP A 597 -6.23 -26.95 6.88
N PHE A 598 -5.47 -27.91 6.37
CA PHE A 598 -4.02 -27.82 6.24
C PHE A 598 -3.63 -26.56 5.44
N ALA A 599 -2.76 -25.75 6.04
CA ALA A 599 -2.35 -24.44 5.54
C ALA A 599 -0.89 -24.18 5.93
N PRO A 600 -0.24 -23.15 5.37
CA PRO A 600 1.07 -22.70 5.84
C PRO A 600 1.10 -22.47 7.36
N LEU A 601 2.26 -22.69 7.97
CA LEU A 601 2.42 -22.69 9.41
C LEU A 601 1.94 -21.38 10.09
N ASP A 602 2.15 -20.24 9.46
CA ASP A 602 1.72 -18.94 9.96
C ASP A 602 0.17 -18.82 10.02
N SER A 603 -0.56 -19.31 9.01
CA SER A 603 -2.03 -19.40 9.05
C SER A 603 -2.53 -20.32 10.17
N LEU A 604 -1.83 -21.43 10.43
CA LEU A 604 -2.15 -22.33 11.54
C LEU A 604 -2.00 -21.61 12.89
N ILE A 605 -0.89 -20.89 13.09
CA ILE A 605 -0.62 -20.13 14.32
C ILE A 605 -1.62 -18.97 14.48
N GLN A 606 -2.00 -18.29 13.41
CA GLN A 606 -3.03 -17.24 13.44
C GLN A 606 -4.39 -17.78 13.87
N THR A 607 -4.77 -18.96 13.36
CA THR A 607 -6.01 -19.65 13.78
C THR A 607 -5.94 -20.05 15.25
N ALA A 608 -4.81 -20.60 15.72
CA ALA A 608 -4.62 -20.90 17.14
C ALA A 608 -4.73 -19.66 18.03
N GLY A 609 -4.34 -18.48 17.53
CA GLY A 609 -4.52 -17.20 18.22
C GLY A 609 -5.97 -16.74 18.42
N ARG A 610 -6.96 -17.49 17.90
CA ARG A 610 -8.41 -17.30 18.12
C ARG A 610 -9.01 -18.35 19.06
N VAL A 611 -8.21 -19.31 19.55
CA VAL A 611 -8.64 -20.34 20.49
C VAL A 611 -8.03 -20.06 21.86
N ASN A 612 -8.86 -20.07 22.91
CA ASN A 612 -8.46 -19.73 24.28
C ASN A 612 -7.60 -18.45 24.35
N ARG A 613 -7.98 -17.45 23.58
CA ARG A 613 -7.24 -16.20 23.39
C ARG A 613 -7.01 -15.48 24.71
N SER A 614 -8.02 -15.48 25.59
CA SER A 614 -7.92 -14.92 26.95
C SER A 614 -7.08 -15.75 27.92
N GLY A 615 -6.81 -17.02 27.61
CA GLY A 615 -6.13 -17.97 28.49
C GLY A 615 -6.96 -18.43 29.69
N LYS A 616 -8.27 -18.15 29.71
CA LYS A 616 -9.17 -18.43 30.85
C LYS A 616 -9.93 -19.75 30.74
N LYS A 617 -9.83 -20.45 29.60
CA LYS A 617 -10.68 -21.60 29.26
C LYS A 617 -10.01 -22.95 29.56
N GLY A 618 -8.89 -22.94 30.30
CA GLY A 618 -8.06 -24.11 30.60
C GLY A 618 -6.72 -24.09 29.87
N ASN A 619 -5.97 -25.19 29.97
CA ASN A 619 -4.67 -25.31 29.31
C ASN A 619 -4.74 -26.24 28.09
N TYR A 620 -4.00 -25.87 27.04
CA TYR A 620 -3.76 -26.64 25.83
C TYR A 620 -5.04 -27.08 25.11
N LEU A 621 -5.92 -26.11 24.84
CA LEU A 621 -7.13 -26.35 24.07
C LEU A 621 -6.77 -26.74 22.62
N PRO A 622 -7.50 -27.71 22.03
CA PRO A 622 -7.06 -28.33 20.81
C PRO A 622 -7.35 -27.47 19.57
N VAL A 623 -6.36 -27.40 18.70
CA VAL A 623 -6.48 -26.94 17.31
C VAL A 623 -6.18 -28.14 16.42
N TYR A 624 -7.23 -28.76 15.89
CA TYR A 624 -7.12 -29.93 15.02
C TYR A 624 -6.72 -29.49 13.61
N ILE A 625 -5.60 -30.00 13.12
CA ILE A 625 -5.13 -29.72 11.76
C ILE A 625 -5.52 -30.90 10.90
N VAL A 626 -6.41 -30.69 9.93
CA VAL A 626 -6.97 -31.74 9.09
C VAL A 626 -6.61 -31.50 7.63
N LYS A 627 -6.54 -32.56 6.82
CA LYS A 627 -6.27 -32.46 5.38
C LYS A 627 -7.56 -32.69 4.59
N LEU A 628 -8.26 -31.64 4.16
CA LEU A 628 -9.56 -31.74 3.48
C LEU A 628 -9.42 -31.82 1.95
N GLY A 629 -9.22 -33.02 1.41
CA GLY A 629 -9.08 -33.28 -0.03
C GLY A 629 -7.89 -32.54 -0.70
N LYS A 630 -7.92 -32.46 -2.03
CA LYS A 630 -6.84 -31.85 -2.85
C LYS A 630 -7.00 -30.34 -3.09
N ASP A 631 -8.04 -29.71 -2.55
CA ASP A 631 -8.36 -28.30 -2.82
C ASP A 631 -7.27 -27.33 -2.30
N ASN A 632 -6.43 -27.80 -1.37
CA ASN A 632 -5.28 -27.07 -0.83
C ASN A 632 -4.22 -26.76 -1.91
N GLN A 633 -4.30 -27.41 -3.07
CA GLN A 633 -3.40 -27.20 -4.20
C GLN A 633 -3.59 -25.87 -4.91
N TYR A 634 -4.75 -25.22 -4.76
CA TYR A 634 -5.13 -24.03 -5.54
C TYR A 634 -4.88 -22.69 -4.82
N ILE A 635 -4.53 -22.69 -3.53
CA ILE A 635 -4.49 -21.47 -2.71
C ILE A 635 -3.10 -21.15 -2.17
N TYR A 636 -2.27 -22.16 -1.91
CA TYR A 636 -0.93 -21.96 -1.38
C TYR A 636 0.11 -22.61 -2.30
N GLY A 637 1.25 -21.94 -2.47
CA GLY A 637 2.38 -22.48 -3.22
C GLY A 637 2.80 -23.87 -2.74
N LEU A 638 3.33 -24.70 -3.66
CA LEU A 638 3.74 -26.08 -3.37
C LEU A 638 4.79 -26.17 -2.25
N SER A 639 5.71 -25.20 -2.20
CA SER A 639 6.81 -25.17 -1.23
C SER A 639 6.33 -24.94 0.21
N ASN A 640 5.42 -23.99 0.46
CA ASN A 640 4.91 -23.67 1.80
C ASN A 640 4.24 -24.87 2.47
N ARG A 641 3.54 -25.67 1.66
CA ARG A 641 2.86 -26.88 2.09
C ARG A 641 3.83 -27.99 2.43
N LYS A 642 4.87 -28.17 1.61
CA LYS A 642 5.90 -29.21 1.81
C LYS A 642 6.59 -29.07 3.18
N TYR A 643 7.05 -27.88 3.56
CA TYR A 643 7.72 -27.72 4.86
C TYR A 643 6.77 -27.88 6.03
N THR A 644 5.54 -27.35 5.91
CA THR A 644 4.55 -27.49 6.98
C THR A 644 4.20 -28.96 7.19
N GLU A 645 4.06 -29.73 6.11
CA GLU A 645 3.81 -31.17 6.19
C GLU A 645 5.02 -31.89 6.81
N GLU A 646 6.24 -31.60 6.37
CA GLU A 646 7.49 -32.15 6.94
C GLU A 646 7.61 -31.88 8.45
N LEU A 647 7.21 -30.70 8.91
CA LEU A 647 7.28 -30.33 10.32
C LEU A 647 6.19 -30.96 11.19
N LEU A 648 5.05 -31.36 10.60
CA LEU A 648 3.89 -31.88 11.34
C LEU A 648 3.73 -33.40 11.25
N LYS A 649 4.27 -34.06 10.22
CA LYS A 649 3.96 -35.46 9.85
C LYS A 649 4.30 -36.50 10.92
N ASP A 650 5.23 -36.21 11.83
CA ASP A 650 5.68 -37.14 12.88
C ASP A 650 5.33 -36.66 14.31
N MET A 651 4.47 -35.64 14.43
CA MET A 651 4.15 -35.01 15.71
C MET A 651 2.68 -35.28 16.08
N ASN A 652 2.45 -35.95 17.21
CA ASN A 652 1.09 -36.21 17.71
C ASN A 652 0.45 -34.94 18.29
N GLU A 653 1.21 -34.18 19.08
CA GLU A 653 0.77 -32.94 19.70
C GLU A 653 1.94 -31.94 19.71
N ILE A 654 1.63 -30.67 19.47
CA ILE A 654 2.61 -29.57 19.55
C ILE A 654 2.04 -28.51 20.47
N LEU A 655 2.75 -28.23 21.56
CA LEU A 655 2.32 -27.23 22.53
C LEU A 655 2.63 -25.81 22.04
N GLU A 656 1.81 -24.84 22.45
CA GLU A 656 1.97 -23.44 22.04
C GLU A 656 3.36 -22.85 22.35
N CYS A 657 4.01 -23.29 23.43
CA CYS A 657 5.36 -22.87 23.78
C CYS A 657 6.43 -23.21 22.70
N ASP A 658 6.15 -24.17 21.82
CA ASP A 658 7.05 -24.58 20.74
C ASP A 658 6.70 -23.96 19.38
N TYR A 659 5.61 -23.19 19.26
CA TYR A 659 5.20 -22.57 17.99
C TYR A 659 6.28 -21.66 17.40
N VAL A 660 7.01 -20.92 18.24
CA VAL A 660 8.10 -20.03 17.79
C VAL A 660 9.24 -20.84 17.18
N LYS A 661 9.66 -21.93 17.85
CA LYS A 661 10.72 -22.80 17.34
C LYS A 661 10.29 -23.47 16.03
N LEU A 662 9.01 -23.83 15.94
CA LEU A 662 8.42 -24.40 14.73
C LEU A 662 8.49 -23.39 13.57
N ALA A 663 8.17 -22.13 13.83
CA ALA A 663 8.26 -21.04 12.84
C ALA A 663 9.71 -20.75 12.42
N GLU A 664 10.66 -20.71 13.37
CA GLU A 664 12.09 -20.56 13.08
C GLU A 664 12.57 -21.68 12.14
N ARG A 665 12.24 -22.94 12.44
CA ARG A 665 12.57 -24.10 11.60
C ARG A 665 11.92 -24.04 10.22
N TYR A 666 10.68 -23.55 10.11
CA TYR A 666 10.00 -23.37 8.84
C TYR A 666 10.78 -22.42 7.93
N TYR A 667 11.19 -21.25 8.43
CA TYR A 667 11.93 -20.29 7.62
C TYR A 667 13.36 -20.75 7.32
N ASP A 668 13.99 -21.51 8.21
CA ASP A 668 15.29 -22.15 7.93
C ASP A 668 15.22 -23.18 6.79
N LEU A 669 14.12 -23.91 6.67
CA LEU A 669 13.88 -24.80 5.53
C LEU A 669 13.64 -23.98 4.25
N ALA A 670 12.78 -22.96 4.33
CA ALA A 670 12.47 -22.10 3.18
C ALA A 670 13.70 -21.38 2.60
N LEU A 671 14.66 -20.96 3.45
CA LEU A 671 15.91 -20.34 3.00
C LEU A 671 16.82 -21.30 2.21
N LYS A 672 16.70 -22.62 2.42
CA LYS A 672 17.55 -23.61 1.73
C LYS A 672 17.18 -23.80 0.27
N ASP A 673 15.96 -23.48 -0.13
CA ASP A 673 15.47 -23.69 -1.49
C ASP A 673 15.87 -22.57 -2.47
N GLY A 674 16.64 -21.58 -2.02
CA GLY A 674 17.24 -20.58 -2.88
C GLY A 674 16.30 -19.42 -3.21
N VAL A 675 16.69 -18.62 -4.20
CA VAL A 675 15.90 -17.46 -4.65
C VAL A 675 14.89 -17.92 -5.68
N ASP A 676 13.62 -17.57 -5.48
CA ASP A 676 12.56 -17.82 -6.45
C ASP A 676 12.78 -17.05 -7.76
N ASP A 677 12.46 -17.68 -8.90
CA ASP A 677 12.64 -17.10 -10.24
C ASP A 677 11.85 -15.79 -10.44
N LYS A 678 10.66 -15.64 -9.83
CA LYS A 678 9.87 -14.40 -9.89
C LYS A 678 10.65 -13.25 -9.24
N SER A 679 11.18 -13.47 -8.03
CA SER A 679 11.99 -12.47 -7.32
C SER A 679 13.22 -12.07 -8.13
N LYS A 680 13.93 -13.05 -8.70
CA LYS A 680 15.13 -12.82 -9.51
C LYS A 680 14.83 -12.02 -10.77
N THR A 681 13.78 -12.38 -11.50
CA THR A 681 13.37 -11.73 -12.74
C THR A 681 13.05 -10.25 -12.51
N ILE A 682 12.27 -9.94 -11.47
CA ILE A 682 11.92 -8.56 -11.15
C ILE A 682 13.16 -7.77 -10.67
N TRP A 683 14.03 -8.38 -9.85
CA TRP A 683 15.26 -7.74 -9.40
C TRP A 683 16.20 -7.39 -10.56
N ASP A 684 16.39 -8.31 -11.51
CA ASP A 684 17.18 -8.10 -12.72
C ASP A 684 16.57 -7.00 -13.60
N ALA A 685 15.24 -6.96 -13.71
CA ALA A 685 14.52 -5.90 -14.42
C ALA A 685 14.73 -4.53 -13.76
N MET A 686 14.68 -4.45 -12.42
CA MET A 686 15.00 -3.21 -11.69
C MET A 686 16.43 -2.75 -11.98
N MET A 687 17.43 -3.64 -11.94
CA MET A 687 18.81 -3.29 -12.25
C MET A 687 18.97 -2.75 -13.68
N LYS A 688 18.15 -3.20 -14.63
CA LYS A 688 18.16 -2.79 -16.04
C LYS A 688 17.20 -1.64 -16.36
N LEU A 689 16.45 -1.13 -15.38
CA LEU A 689 15.39 -0.13 -15.55
C LEU A 689 14.26 -0.56 -16.51
N ASP A 690 13.96 -1.85 -16.54
CA ASP A 690 12.89 -2.43 -17.36
C ASP A 690 11.54 -2.38 -16.61
N PHE A 691 10.86 -1.24 -16.74
CA PHE A 691 9.56 -1.02 -16.10
C PHE A 691 8.44 -1.93 -16.62
N GLU A 692 8.60 -2.55 -17.79
CA GLU A 692 7.59 -3.45 -18.35
C GLU A 692 7.62 -4.81 -17.67
N THR A 693 8.78 -5.32 -17.27
CA THR A 693 8.86 -6.53 -16.44
C THR A 693 8.61 -6.23 -14.96
N ILE A 694 9.03 -5.06 -14.46
CA ILE A 694 8.81 -4.69 -13.05
C ILE A 694 7.32 -4.65 -12.68
N LYS A 695 6.44 -4.23 -13.61
CA LYS A 695 4.99 -4.17 -13.40
C LYS A 695 4.33 -5.55 -13.19
N GLU A 696 5.05 -6.64 -13.45
CA GLU A 696 4.58 -8.00 -13.20
C GLU A 696 4.49 -8.32 -11.70
N PHE A 697 5.11 -7.51 -10.84
CA PHE A 697 4.93 -7.61 -9.40
C PHE A 697 3.45 -7.45 -8.99
N LYS A 698 2.88 -8.51 -8.41
CA LYS A 698 1.51 -8.52 -7.92
C LYS A 698 1.47 -9.06 -6.49
N MET A 699 1.23 -8.18 -5.52
CA MET A 699 1.08 -8.58 -4.11
C MET A 699 -0.14 -9.49 -3.88
N ILE A 700 -1.15 -9.37 -4.74
CA ILE A 700 -2.34 -10.23 -4.79
C ILE A 700 -2.45 -10.71 -6.24
N GLU A 701 -2.35 -12.02 -6.45
CA GLU A 701 -2.52 -12.63 -7.77
C GLU A 701 -3.99 -12.54 -8.25
N ASP A 702 -4.19 -12.60 -9.57
CA ASP A 702 -5.50 -12.71 -10.21
C ASP A 702 -6.54 -11.61 -9.93
N ILE A 703 -6.13 -10.40 -9.49
CA ILE A 703 -7.06 -9.25 -9.39
C ILE A 703 -7.81 -9.00 -10.70
N GLU A 704 -7.16 -9.20 -11.85
CA GLU A 704 -7.76 -9.03 -13.18
C GLU A 704 -8.84 -10.07 -13.51
N GLU A 705 -8.81 -11.21 -12.80
CA GLU A 705 -9.86 -12.23 -12.87
C GLU A 705 -10.99 -11.96 -11.88
N VAL A 706 -10.89 -10.94 -11.02
CA VAL A 706 -11.94 -10.59 -10.06
C VAL A 706 -12.79 -9.46 -10.62
N CYS A 707 -14.10 -9.60 -10.48
CA CYS A 707 -15.09 -8.59 -10.82
C CYS A 707 -15.80 -8.12 -9.56
N ASP A 708 -16.10 -6.83 -9.52
CA ASP A 708 -16.90 -6.21 -8.50
C ASP A 708 -18.38 -6.34 -8.86
N VAL A 709 -19.16 -6.98 -7.98
CA VAL A 709 -20.61 -7.14 -8.11
C VAL A 709 -21.27 -6.28 -7.03
N PHE A 710 -21.99 -5.24 -7.43
CA PHE A 710 -22.79 -4.41 -6.54
C PHE A 710 -24.15 -5.06 -6.29
N VAL A 711 -24.50 -5.24 -5.02
CA VAL A 711 -25.74 -5.92 -4.60
C VAL A 711 -26.66 -4.93 -3.89
N GLU A 712 -27.80 -4.63 -4.50
CA GLU A 712 -28.83 -3.80 -3.88
C GLU A 712 -29.61 -4.56 -2.83
N ILE A 713 -29.03 -4.75 -1.64
CA ILE A 713 -29.68 -5.54 -0.58
C ILE A 713 -30.71 -4.76 0.25
N ASN A 714 -30.72 -3.42 0.15
CA ASN A 714 -31.65 -2.54 0.88
C ASN A 714 -31.81 -1.18 0.20
N GLU A 715 -32.77 -0.39 0.69
CA GLU A 715 -33.09 0.95 0.17
C GLU A 715 -31.87 1.89 0.10
N LYS A 716 -30.96 1.79 1.09
CA LYS A 716 -29.74 2.59 1.11
C LYS A 716 -28.79 2.24 -0.03
N ALA A 717 -28.66 0.96 -0.37
CA ALA A 717 -27.89 0.52 -1.52
C ALA A 717 -28.50 1.05 -2.83
N SER A 718 -29.82 0.99 -2.97
CA SER A 718 -30.52 1.56 -4.13
C SER A 718 -30.30 3.07 -4.26
N ALA A 719 -30.40 3.82 -3.17
CA ALA A 719 -30.13 5.26 -3.16
C ALA A 719 -28.68 5.60 -3.54
N LEU A 720 -27.71 4.77 -3.14
CA LEU A 720 -26.30 4.93 -3.54
C LEU A 720 -26.10 4.70 -5.04
N ALA A 721 -26.77 3.69 -5.61
CA ALA A 721 -26.71 3.43 -7.05
C ALA A 721 -27.35 4.57 -7.86
N ASP A 722 -28.48 5.10 -7.41
CA ASP A 722 -29.13 6.27 -8.02
C ASP A 722 -28.23 7.51 -7.98
N ALA A 723 -27.62 7.78 -6.82
CA ALA A 723 -26.67 8.88 -6.66
C ALA A 723 -25.47 8.74 -7.60
N PHE A 724 -24.90 7.53 -7.69
CA PHE A 724 -23.78 7.23 -8.59
C PHE A 724 -24.15 7.49 -10.05
N GLU A 725 -25.33 7.04 -10.48
CA GLU A 725 -25.84 7.26 -11.82
C GLU A 725 -25.99 8.74 -12.15
N LYS A 726 -26.57 9.52 -11.24
CA LYS A 726 -26.75 10.97 -11.42
C LYS A 726 -25.44 11.72 -11.53
N VAL A 727 -24.43 11.32 -10.76
CA VAL A 727 -23.12 11.98 -10.78
C VAL A 727 -22.34 11.66 -12.04
N ILE A 728 -22.40 10.43 -12.55
CA ILE A 728 -21.70 10.06 -13.80
C ILE A 728 -22.37 10.69 -15.02
N SER A 729 -23.71 10.73 -15.03
CA SER A 729 -24.47 11.34 -16.14
C SER A 729 -24.40 12.87 -16.17
N TYR A 730 -23.79 13.50 -15.17
CA TYR A 730 -23.66 14.95 -15.09
C TYR A 730 -22.72 15.50 -16.17
N ASP A 731 -23.25 16.34 -17.06
CA ASP A 731 -22.54 16.87 -18.23
C ASP A 731 -21.77 18.19 -17.97
N GLY A 732 -21.85 18.72 -16.75
CA GLY A 732 -21.23 19.99 -16.36
C GLY A 732 -21.88 21.24 -16.96
N LYS A 733 -22.99 21.12 -17.70
CA LYS A 733 -23.67 22.25 -18.35
C LYS A 733 -24.85 22.76 -17.54
N SER A 734 -25.59 21.86 -16.90
CA SER A 734 -26.75 22.16 -16.05
C SER A 734 -26.39 22.20 -14.56
N ASP A 735 -27.31 22.69 -13.73
CA ASP A 735 -27.16 22.60 -12.28
C ASP A 735 -27.40 21.16 -11.82
N PHE A 736 -26.56 20.68 -10.91
CA PHE A 736 -26.77 19.39 -10.24
C PHE A 736 -27.85 19.57 -9.17
N ASP A 737 -29.04 19.00 -9.40
CA ASP A 737 -30.18 19.06 -8.49
C ASP A 737 -30.66 17.63 -8.16
N TYR A 738 -29.92 16.98 -7.27
CA TYR A 738 -30.25 15.66 -6.74
C TYR A 738 -30.04 15.63 -5.22
N ASP A 739 -31.03 15.13 -4.48
CA ASP A 739 -30.95 15.03 -3.02
C ASP A 739 -30.09 13.81 -2.61
N LEU A 740 -28.90 14.08 -2.10
CA LEU A 740 -27.94 13.07 -1.67
C LEU A 740 -28.16 12.60 -0.23
N SER A 741 -29.15 13.13 0.50
CA SER A 741 -29.33 12.85 1.94
C SER A 741 -29.58 11.37 2.23
N VAL A 742 -30.38 10.68 1.41
CA VAL A 742 -30.67 9.25 1.57
C VAL A 742 -29.42 8.38 1.36
N ALA A 743 -28.55 8.78 0.42
CA ALA A 743 -27.34 8.03 0.07
C ALA A 743 -26.17 8.31 1.02
N LEU A 744 -25.94 9.59 1.37
CA LEU A 744 -24.73 10.06 2.06
C LEU A 744 -24.98 10.63 3.46
N GLY A 745 -26.22 10.96 3.81
CA GLY A 745 -26.62 11.57 5.10
C GLY A 745 -27.11 13.02 4.95
N ASP A 746 -27.88 13.50 5.94
CA ASP A 746 -28.58 14.80 5.89
C ASP A 746 -27.68 16.00 5.63
N GLU A 747 -26.42 15.94 6.07
CA GLU A 747 -25.39 16.98 5.84
C GLU A 747 -25.06 17.21 4.36
N TYR A 748 -25.40 16.28 3.45
CA TYR A 748 -25.15 16.40 2.01
C TYR A 748 -26.34 16.91 1.21
N LYS A 749 -27.48 17.19 1.86
CA LYS A 749 -28.74 17.56 1.20
C LYS A 749 -28.62 18.74 0.24
N ASP A 750 -27.91 19.79 0.67
CA ASP A 750 -27.75 21.04 -0.09
C ASP A 750 -26.29 21.32 -0.53
N LYS A 751 -25.34 20.46 -0.12
CA LYS A 751 -23.89 20.73 -0.26
C LYS A 751 -23.39 20.76 -1.70
N TYR A 752 -23.98 19.94 -2.57
CA TYR A 752 -23.57 19.79 -3.98
C TYR A 752 -24.61 20.33 -4.96
N ARG A 753 -25.51 21.22 -4.52
CA ARG A 753 -26.51 21.84 -5.39
C ARG A 753 -25.89 22.92 -6.28
N GLY A 754 -26.26 22.93 -7.55
CA GLY A 754 -25.79 23.91 -8.54
C GLY A 754 -24.69 23.37 -9.46
N LYS A 755 -23.95 24.27 -10.11
CA LYS A 755 -22.95 23.89 -11.12
C LYS A 755 -21.66 23.36 -10.47
N LEU A 756 -21.36 22.07 -10.69
CA LEU A 756 -20.20 21.40 -10.12
C LEU A 756 -18.99 21.47 -11.04
N GLY A 757 -17.81 21.72 -10.48
CA GLY A 757 -16.53 21.61 -11.17
C GLY A 757 -16.10 20.16 -11.39
N ILE A 758 -15.23 19.90 -12.39
CA ILE A 758 -14.72 18.55 -12.72
C ILE A 758 -14.11 17.85 -11.49
N TYR A 759 -13.40 18.60 -10.65
CA TYR A 759 -12.78 18.08 -9.44
C TYR A 759 -13.82 17.71 -8.38
N GLU A 760 -14.89 18.49 -8.22
CA GLU A 760 -15.98 18.21 -7.29
C GLU A 760 -16.77 16.99 -7.73
N VAL A 761 -17.05 16.85 -9.03
CA VAL A 761 -17.69 15.65 -9.61
C VAL A 761 -16.86 14.40 -9.32
N LYS A 762 -15.56 14.44 -9.62
CA LYS A 762 -14.65 13.31 -9.32
C LYS A 762 -14.60 12.99 -7.84
N ALA A 763 -14.67 14.02 -7.01
CA ALA A 763 -14.59 13.88 -5.57
C ALA A 763 -15.86 13.26 -4.99
N LEU A 764 -17.02 13.76 -5.41
CA LEU A 764 -18.33 13.21 -5.07
C LEU A 764 -18.48 11.76 -5.56
N LEU A 765 -18.00 11.47 -6.78
CA LEU A 765 -18.00 10.10 -7.32
C LEU A 765 -17.23 9.14 -6.42
N LYS A 766 -16.00 9.50 -6.01
CA LYS A 766 -15.20 8.69 -5.08
C LYS A 766 -15.87 8.53 -3.71
N LEU A 767 -16.60 9.53 -3.22
CA LEU A 767 -17.35 9.44 -1.96
C LEU A 767 -18.53 8.46 -2.08
N ILE A 768 -19.21 8.43 -3.21
CA ILE A 768 -20.30 7.47 -3.45
C ILE A 768 -19.73 6.06 -3.63
N GLU A 769 -18.70 5.88 -4.47
CA GLU A 769 -17.99 4.61 -4.64
C GLU A 769 -17.49 4.03 -3.31
N SER A 770 -17.01 4.91 -2.43
CA SER A 770 -16.64 4.59 -1.06
C SER A 770 -17.76 3.90 -0.29
N LYS A 771 -18.94 4.52 -0.24
CA LYS A 771 -20.11 3.97 0.44
C LYS A 771 -20.69 2.75 -0.28
N MET A 772 -20.64 2.71 -1.60
CA MET A 772 -21.03 1.55 -2.40
C MET A 772 -20.16 0.33 -2.09
N SER A 773 -18.88 0.51 -1.73
CA SER A 773 -17.97 -0.60 -1.45
C SER A 773 -18.42 -1.52 -0.30
N ASP A 774 -19.28 -1.04 0.61
CA ASP A 774 -19.91 -1.86 1.66
C ASP A 774 -20.90 -2.91 1.10
N TYR A 775 -21.36 -2.69 -0.13
CA TYR A 775 -22.35 -3.47 -0.87
C TYR A 775 -21.76 -4.12 -2.13
N ILE A 776 -20.44 -4.11 -2.27
CA ILE A 776 -19.73 -4.79 -3.36
C ILE A 776 -19.12 -6.08 -2.85
N VAL A 777 -19.36 -7.17 -3.57
CA VAL A 777 -18.66 -8.45 -3.41
C VAL A 777 -17.74 -8.70 -4.59
N GLN A 778 -16.56 -9.25 -4.30
CA GLN A 778 -15.52 -9.54 -5.27
C GLN A 778 -15.56 -11.00 -5.69
N ILE A 779 -15.91 -11.26 -6.96
CA ILE A 779 -16.15 -12.61 -7.50
C ILE A 779 -15.23 -12.89 -8.67
N ARG A 780 -14.66 -14.09 -8.73
CA ARG A 780 -13.85 -14.50 -9.89
C ARG A 780 -14.72 -14.63 -11.15
N ARG A 781 -14.25 -14.09 -12.28
CA ARG A 781 -14.90 -14.11 -13.61
C ARG A 781 -15.33 -15.51 -14.02
N SER A 782 -14.49 -16.51 -13.76
CA SER A 782 -14.80 -17.91 -14.05
C SER A 782 -16.08 -18.39 -13.35
N LYS A 783 -16.39 -17.89 -12.16
CA LYS A 783 -17.62 -18.20 -11.42
C LYS A 783 -18.84 -17.42 -11.93
N LEU A 784 -18.63 -16.18 -12.41
CA LEU A 784 -19.72 -15.41 -13.02
C LEU A 784 -20.24 -16.07 -14.31
N LEU A 785 -19.45 -16.88 -15.01
CA LEU A 785 -19.92 -17.59 -16.21
C LEU A 785 -21.04 -18.60 -15.90
N GLU A 786 -21.12 -19.10 -14.67
CA GLU A 786 -22.15 -20.07 -14.25
C GLU A 786 -23.45 -19.39 -13.79
N ASN A 787 -23.38 -18.15 -13.28
CA ASN A 787 -24.52 -17.33 -12.87
C ASN A 787 -24.21 -15.82 -13.05
N LYS A 788 -24.27 -15.31 -14.29
CA LYS A 788 -23.80 -13.96 -14.64
C LYS A 788 -24.83 -12.90 -14.19
N PRO A 789 -24.48 -11.97 -13.28
CA PRO A 789 -25.31 -10.80 -13.00
C PRO A 789 -25.33 -9.84 -14.17
N VAL A 790 -26.28 -8.91 -14.17
CA VAL A 790 -26.39 -7.89 -15.22
C VAL A 790 -25.20 -6.92 -15.14
N GLU A 791 -24.75 -6.41 -16.28
CA GLU A 791 -23.75 -5.34 -16.28
C GLU A 791 -24.40 -4.05 -15.78
N PHE A 792 -23.67 -3.25 -15.00
CA PHE A 792 -24.21 -2.02 -14.42
C PHE A 792 -24.67 -1.03 -15.51
N ASN A 793 -24.16 -1.15 -16.75
CA ASN A 793 -24.64 -0.38 -17.91
C ASN A 793 -26.13 -0.56 -18.19
N ALA A 794 -26.73 -1.70 -17.82
CA ALA A 794 -28.18 -1.89 -17.91
C ALA A 794 -28.96 -0.91 -17.01
N ARG A 795 -28.29 -0.30 -16.04
CA ARG A 795 -28.79 0.80 -15.22
C ARG A 795 -28.38 2.13 -15.86
N GLY A 796 -29.34 2.75 -16.57
CA GLY A 796 -29.20 4.14 -17.06
C GLY A 796 -28.21 4.37 -18.21
N ASP A 797 -27.79 3.32 -18.94
CA ASP A 797 -26.82 3.39 -20.06
C ASP A 797 -25.43 3.93 -19.69
N ILE A 798 -25.04 3.80 -18.42
CA ILE A 798 -23.74 4.29 -17.93
C ILE A 798 -22.63 3.28 -18.20
N GLN A 799 -21.54 3.67 -18.85
CA GLN A 799 -20.36 2.81 -18.98
C GLN A 799 -19.64 2.64 -17.64
N CYS A 800 -19.80 1.47 -17.02
CA CYS A 800 -19.16 1.09 -15.76
C CYS A 800 -18.70 -0.38 -15.82
N SER A 801 -17.55 -0.69 -15.22
CA SER A 801 -17.02 -2.07 -15.17
C SER A 801 -17.66 -2.94 -14.08
N LEU A 802 -18.64 -2.41 -13.35
CA LEU A 802 -19.33 -3.11 -12.28
C LEU A 802 -20.40 -4.05 -12.84
N TYR A 803 -20.59 -5.18 -12.15
CA TYR A 803 -21.80 -5.97 -12.27
C TYR A 803 -22.82 -5.53 -11.22
N TRP A 804 -24.08 -5.82 -11.48
CA TRP A 804 -25.21 -5.35 -10.69
C TRP A 804 -26.20 -6.49 -10.43
N VAL A 805 -26.60 -6.63 -9.17
CA VAL A 805 -27.72 -7.46 -8.74
C VAL A 805 -28.87 -6.53 -8.31
N PRO A 806 -29.96 -6.45 -9.10
CA PRO A 806 -31.13 -5.64 -8.77
C PRO A 806 -31.83 -6.12 -7.50
N PHE A 807 -32.45 -5.20 -6.76
CA PHE A 807 -33.18 -5.51 -5.54
C PHE A 807 -34.26 -6.60 -5.76
N GLN A 808 -34.91 -6.61 -6.94
CA GLN A 808 -35.97 -7.58 -7.26
C GLN A 808 -35.44 -8.99 -7.59
N GLN A 809 -34.13 -9.14 -7.80
CA GLN A 809 -33.50 -10.39 -8.23
C GLN A 809 -32.50 -10.95 -7.21
N ILE A 810 -32.39 -10.36 -6.02
CA ILE A 810 -31.42 -10.75 -4.98
C ILE A 810 -31.45 -12.27 -4.75
N GLU A 811 -32.64 -12.87 -4.62
CA GLU A 811 -32.83 -14.30 -4.33
C GLU A 811 -32.16 -15.25 -5.33
N TYR A 812 -31.89 -14.81 -6.56
CA TYR A 812 -31.25 -15.61 -7.59
C TYR A 812 -29.72 -15.57 -7.53
N TYR A 813 -29.16 -14.49 -6.96
CA TYR A 813 -27.73 -14.17 -7.03
C TYR A 813 -27.05 -14.07 -5.67
N TYR A 814 -27.82 -13.96 -4.58
CA TYR A 814 -27.28 -13.71 -3.25
C TYR A 814 -28.12 -14.39 -2.17
N ASP A 815 -27.47 -15.20 -1.34
CA ASP A 815 -28.02 -15.82 -0.15
C ASP A 815 -27.59 -15.01 1.09
N GLU A 816 -28.53 -14.72 2.00
CA GLU A 816 -28.26 -13.85 3.16
C GLU A 816 -27.19 -14.42 4.10
N ASP A 817 -27.11 -15.74 4.21
CA ASP A 817 -26.17 -16.41 5.11
C ASP A 817 -24.81 -16.66 4.45
N THR A 818 -24.80 -17.10 3.18
CA THR A 818 -23.62 -17.64 2.49
C THR A 818 -23.05 -16.73 1.40
N GLY A 819 -23.76 -15.67 1.04
CA GLY A 819 -23.32 -14.64 0.12
C GLY A 819 -23.65 -14.93 -1.34
N PHE A 820 -22.78 -14.53 -2.27
CA PHE A 820 -23.03 -14.67 -3.71
C PHE A 820 -23.23 -16.12 -4.15
N ILE A 821 -24.25 -16.38 -4.97
CA ILE A 821 -24.62 -17.70 -5.48
C ILE A 821 -23.95 -17.92 -6.84
N ASP A 822 -22.97 -18.81 -6.92
CA ASP A 822 -22.25 -19.11 -8.16
C ASP A 822 -22.99 -20.09 -9.09
N LYS A 823 -23.95 -20.88 -8.56
CA LYS A 823 -24.75 -21.84 -9.35
C LYS A 823 -26.23 -21.72 -9.05
N ASN A 824 -27.02 -21.24 -10.01
CA ASN A 824 -28.47 -21.27 -9.90
C ASN A 824 -29.13 -21.54 -11.28
N GLY A 825 -29.84 -22.67 -11.40
CA GLY A 825 -30.48 -23.10 -12.67
C GLY A 825 -31.73 -22.30 -13.07
N LYS A 826 -31.97 -21.15 -12.44
CA LYS A 826 -33.17 -20.30 -12.60
C LYS A 826 -32.85 -18.83 -12.93
N ALA A 827 -31.57 -18.47 -13.09
CA ALA A 827 -31.20 -17.10 -13.42
C ALA A 827 -31.76 -16.75 -14.81
N TYR A 828 -32.79 -15.90 -14.83
CA TYR A 828 -33.41 -15.44 -16.06
C TYR A 828 -32.42 -14.55 -16.82
N ILE A 829 -31.99 -15.03 -17.98
CA ILE A 829 -31.33 -14.22 -19.00
C ILE A 829 -32.39 -13.27 -19.54
N TYR A 830 -32.21 -11.96 -19.34
CA TYR A 830 -32.94 -10.94 -20.08
C TYR A 830 -32.35 -10.78 -21.48
#